data_AF-A0A7X8Y959-F1
#
_entry.id   AF-A0A7X8Y959-F1
#
_cell.length_a   1.000
_cell.length_b   1.000
_cell.length_c   1.000
_cell.angle_alpha   90.00
_cell.angle_beta   90.00
_cell.angle_gamma   90.00
#
_symmetry.space_group_name_H-M   'P 1'
#
loop_
_entity.id
_entity.type
_entity.pdbx_description
1 polymer ?
#
loop_
_entity_poly.entity_id
_entity_poly.type
_entity_poly.pdbx_seq_one_letter_code
_entity_poly.pdbx_strand_id
1 'polypeptide(L)'
;MISRVISWSAHNLVLTFVGAALAVAGGVYALRSLSLDAIPDLSDVQVIVYTEYPGQAPQVVEDQVTYPLTTSMLTVPKSKVVRGFSFFGVSFVYVIFDDGTDPYWARSRVLEYLNAASSRLPQGITPTLGPDATGVGWVYEYALVAKELSLAELRSLQDWVVRFGVSKSEGVAEVASVGGFVKQYSIVVDPVRLKAQGVSLNDVANAVRASNTDVGGRTLELSEFEFMVRGRGYLKGIPDIENIVLKSQNGVPLRLGDVARVELVPDERRGITELNGEGEVAGGIVLQRFGANALTVIDNAKKSMDSIKGSLPPGTEVVPVYDRSTLIEAAIETLKGTLMEESIVVALVTVAFLLHVRSALVAIVMLPIGILIAFIAMRLLGLGANIMSLGGIAIAIGAMIDAAIVMIENAHKHLERAPPRKPRVEILVEAASEVGPALFFSLLIITVSFLPIFTLESQEGRLFSPLAFTKTFSMAAAALLSVTLVPALMVLFVRGHIVPERKNPVNRILIWLYRPVISGVLKVKTLTILAAVAILAATVWPAQHIGSEFMPNLDEGTLMYMPTTLPGISVTKAAELMQTQDRIIKSFPEVQSVFGKAGRALTATDPAPTEMFETIIQLKPKSAWRPGVTIDSLKQEMDAALQFPGVSNAWTMPIRGRIDMLSTGIRTPVGVKVYGTDLGEMEKIARQIESVLKTVPRTSSAYAERVIGGYYLDIVPDRTALGRYGLTIKDVQDVVGMALGSEVVTSTVEGRERYGVAVRYPRAFRSDPQSIARDVQISLPGGGTVPLGAVADVKLTRGATTVRTENGQLAVYVYVDIAGRDLGGYVAEAQQAVAKAVKLPPGYSVAWSGQFEYLQRAEARLAIVVPLTLALIFLLLYLNFKALTETMIVMLSLPFALVGGIWLMWWMGFNASVAVAVGFIALAGVAAETGVIMLIYLDHAMKEQRAACAKEGRSFSKLDLNRAIMVGAVERVRPKMMTVVAIMAGLVPILWRTGTGSEIMQRIAVPMIGGMVSSTLLTLIVIPAVYGRVKGWRLPAASAASGFVEEDERSLEAAE
;
A
#
# COMPACT_ATOMS: atom_id res chain seq x y z
N MET A 1 7.18 -33.48 -29.36
CA MET A 1 6.04 -33.50 -28.42
C MET A 1 5.01 -32.44 -28.77
N ILE A 2 5.37 -31.14 -28.80
CA ILE A 2 4.44 -30.02 -29.08
C ILE A 2 3.65 -30.19 -30.38
N SER A 3 4.31 -30.53 -31.50
CA SER A 3 3.62 -30.78 -32.78
C SER A 3 2.60 -31.94 -32.71
N ARG A 4 2.81 -32.96 -31.86
CA ARG A 4 1.81 -34.03 -31.66
C ARG A 4 0.56 -33.52 -30.94
N VAL A 5 0.73 -32.61 -29.97
CA VAL A 5 -0.39 -31.97 -29.25
C VAL A 5 -1.20 -31.10 -30.21
N ILE A 6 -0.53 -30.29 -31.03
CA ILE A 6 -1.17 -29.46 -32.07
C ILE A 6 -2.00 -30.32 -33.02
N SER A 7 -1.41 -31.41 -33.54
CA SER A 7 -2.10 -32.35 -34.42
C SER A 7 -3.29 -33.00 -33.70
N TRP A 8 -3.14 -33.42 -32.46
CA TRP A 8 -4.21 -34.03 -31.68
C TRP A 8 -5.38 -33.06 -31.45
N SER A 9 -5.11 -31.82 -31.04
CA SER A 9 -6.14 -30.81 -30.78
C SER A 9 -6.88 -30.39 -32.06
N ALA A 10 -6.18 -30.28 -33.19
CA ALA A 10 -6.79 -29.94 -34.47
C ALA A 10 -7.75 -31.02 -35.01
N HIS A 11 -7.52 -32.30 -34.68
CA HIS A 11 -8.41 -33.41 -35.07
C HIS A 11 -9.52 -33.66 -34.04
N ASN A 12 -9.30 -33.38 -32.75
CA ASN A 12 -10.25 -33.62 -31.66
C ASN A 12 -10.96 -32.33 -31.22
N LEU A 13 -11.73 -31.75 -32.14
CA LEU A 13 -12.42 -30.46 -31.93
C LEU A 13 -13.39 -30.50 -30.73
N VAL A 14 -14.19 -31.57 -30.59
CA VAL A 14 -15.20 -31.69 -29.54
C VAL A 14 -14.56 -31.62 -28.14
N LEU A 15 -13.51 -32.41 -27.90
CA LEU A 15 -12.82 -32.43 -26.62
C LEU A 15 -12.13 -31.09 -26.30
N THR A 16 -11.54 -30.45 -27.31
CA THR A 16 -10.90 -29.14 -27.15
C THR A 16 -11.91 -28.05 -26.80
N PHE A 17 -13.09 -28.05 -27.44
CA PHE A 17 -14.16 -27.10 -27.13
C PHE A 17 -14.82 -27.37 -25.78
N VAL A 18 -15.00 -28.64 -25.37
CA VAL A 18 -15.48 -28.98 -24.03
C VAL A 18 -14.49 -28.48 -22.98
N GLY A 19 -13.18 -28.69 -23.17
CA GLY A 19 -12.14 -28.15 -22.30
C GLY A 19 -12.18 -26.62 -22.21
N ALA A 20 -12.33 -25.94 -23.35
CA ALA A 20 -12.48 -24.48 -23.37
C ALA A 20 -13.76 -24.01 -22.66
N ALA A 21 -14.89 -24.70 -22.83
CA ALA A 21 -16.15 -24.38 -22.16
C ALA A 21 -16.06 -24.57 -20.64
N LEU A 22 -15.40 -25.64 -20.18
CA LEU A 22 -15.12 -25.85 -18.75
C LEU A 22 -14.18 -24.78 -18.19
N ALA A 23 -13.16 -24.37 -18.94
CA ALA A 23 -12.27 -23.28 -18.55
C ALA A 23 -13.03 -21.94 -18.45
N VAL A 24 -13.96 -21.68 -19.38
CA VAL A 24 -14.82 -20.48 -19.32
C VAL A 24 -15.74 -20.54 -18.10
N ALA A 25 -16.42 -21.67 -17.86
CA ALA A 25 -17.29 -21.83 -16.70
C ALA A 25 -16.53 -21.67 -15.36
N GLY A 26 -15.37 -22.32 -15.25
CA GLY A 26 -14.48 -22.21 -14.10
C GLY A 26 -13.96 -20.78 -13.90
N GLY A 27 -13.58 -20.10 -14.98
CA GLY A 27 -13.11 -18.71 -14.92
C GLY A 27 -14.20 -17.72 -14.56
N VAL A 28 -15.43 -17.89 -15.05
CA VAL A 28 -16.58 -17.06 -14.66
C VAL A 28 -16.92 -17.27 -13.18
N TYR A 29 -16.84 -18.51 -12.70
CA TYR A 29 -17.00 -18.81 -11.27
C TYR A 29 -15.89 -18.17 -10.43
N ALA A 30 -14.63 -18.24 -10.88
CA ALA A 30 -13.51 -17.58 -10.23
C ALA A 30 -13.70 -16.05 -10.19
N LEU A 31 -14.02 -15.43 -11.31
CA LEU A 31 -14.25 -13.99 -11.41
C LEU A 31 -15.31 -13.47 -10.42
N ARG A 32 -16.36 -14.24 -10.16
CA ARG A 32 -17.44 -13.86 -9.23
C ARG A 32 -17.12 -14.04 -7.75
N SER A 33 -16.06 -14.77 -7.42
CA SER A 33 -15.73 -15.19 -6.05
C SER A 33 -14.37 -14.71 -5.56
N LEU A 34 -13.58 -14.09 -6.45
CA LEU A 34 -12.31 -13.47 -6.09
C LEU A 34 -12.55 -12.29 -5.13
N SER A 35 -11.63 -12.14 -4.17
CA SER A 35 -11.63 -10.97 -3.30
C SER A 35 -11.29 -9.71 -4.10
N LEU A 36 -11.87 -8.57 -3.72
CA LEU A 36 -11.70 -7.28 -4.38
C LEU A 36 -11.12 -6.26 -3.40
N ASP A 37 -10.08 -5.57 -3.85
CA ASP A 37 -9.48 -4.45 -3.13
C ASP A 37 -8.84 -3.48 -4.15
N ALA A 38 -8.51 -2.26 -3.73
CA ALA A 38 -7.87 -1.27 -4.60
C ALA A 38 -6.41 -1.65 -4.85
N ILE A 39 -5.68 -1.99 -3.79
CA ILE A 39 -4.29 -2.41 -3.81
C ILE A 39 -4.12 -3.71 -2.99
N PRO A 40 -3.07 -4.52 -3.23
CA PRO A 40 -2.77 -5.61 -2.32
C PRO A 40 -2.45 -5.08 -0.93
N ASP A 41 -2.69 -5.88 0.11
CA ASP A 41 -2.28 -5.53 1.46
C ASP A 41 -0.74 -5.43 1.52
N LEU A 42 -0.24 -4.23 1.78
CA LEU A 42 1.18 -3.92 1.85
C LEU A 42 1.72 -3.97 3.29
N SER A 43 0.85 -4.15 4.29
CA SER A 43 1.24 -4.08 5.69
C SER A 43 2.18 -5.22 6.09
N ASP A 44 3.18 -4.89 6.91
CA ASP A 44 3.97 -5.89 7.61
C ASP A 44 3.09 -6.61 8.64
N VAL A 45 3.43 -7.87 8.93
CA VAL A 45 2.79 -8.63 10.00
C VAL A 45 3.16 -7.98 11.32
N GLN A 46 2.15 -7.46 12.00
CA GLN A 46 2.32 -6.66 13.20
C GLN A 46 1.40 -7.17 14.31
N VAL A 47 1.93 -7.20 15.52
CA VAL A 47 1.17 -7.46 16.73
C VAL A 47 1.33 -6.28 17.67
N ILE A 48 0.21 -5.72 18.11
CA ILE A 48 0.16 -4.57 19.01
C ILE A 48 -0.11 -5.09 20.42
N VAL A 49 0.69 -4.65 21.39
CA VAL A 49 0.41 -4.81 22.82
C VAL A 49 0.07 -3.42 23.36
N TYR A 50 -1.15 -3.28 23.86
CA TYR A 50 -1.68 -2.05 24.42
C TYR A 50 -1.77 -2.19 25.94
N THR A 51 -1.36 -1.18 26.69
CA THR A 51 -1.40 -1.24 28.15
C THR A 51 -1.79 0.11 28.71
N GLU A 52 -2.86 0.13 29.50
CA GLU A 52 -3.30 1.34 30.20
C GLU A 52 -2.63 1.42 31.55
N TYR A 53 -2.06 2.59 31.86
CA TYR A 53 -1.55 2.92 33.18
C TYR A 53 -2.01 4.33 33.57
N PRO A 54 -3.32 4.52 33.82
CA PRO A 54 -3.93 5.85 33.91
C PRO A 54 -3.25 6.78 34.93
N GLY A 55 -3.15 8.06 34.58
CA GLY A 55 -2.58 9.10 35.45
C GLY A 55 -1.05 9.12 35.55
N GLN A 56 -0.34 8.17 34.92
CA GLN A 56 1.11 8.11 34.97
C GLN A 56 1.80 8.93 33.88
N ALA A 57 2.93 9.53 34.24
CA ALA A 57 3.77 10.28 33.32
C ALA A 57 4.45 9.36 32.27
N PRO A 58 4.67 9.82 31.02
CA PRO A 58 5.40 9.13 29.97
C PRO A 58 6.69 8.41 30.43
N GLN A 59 7.51 9.07 31.26
CA GLN A 59 8.75 8.45 31.76
C GLN A 59 8.48 7.25 32.68
N VAL A 60 7.48 7.34 33.54
CA VAL A 60 7.09 6.22 34.43
C VAL A 60 6.51 5.07 33.62
N VAL A 61 5.70 5.38 32.61
CA VAL A 61 5.16 4.39 31.67
C VAL A 61 6.29 3.70 30.92
N GLU A 62 7.29 4.43 30.44
CA GLU A 62 8.48 3.86 29.81
C GLU A 62 9.20 2.91 30.76
N ASP A 63 9.60 3.39 31.93
CA ASP A 63 10.47 2.65 32.85
C ASP A 63 9.79 1.39 33.42
N GLN A 64 8.49 1.45 33.72
CA GLN A 64 7.76 0.40 34.43
C GLN A 64 6.94 -0.53 33.52
N VAL A 65 6.59 -0.09 32.31
CA VAL A 65 5.69 -0.84 31.42
C VAL A 65 6.33 -1.07 30.06
N THR A 66 6.63 -0.02 29.31
CA THR A 66 7.04 -0.14 27.91
C THR A 66 8.43 -0.75 27.76
N TYR A 67 9.40 -0.38 28.58
CA TYR A 67 10.75 -0.94 28.53
C TYR A 67 10.79 -2.44 28.88
N PRO A 68 10.17 -2.91 29.99
CA PRO A 68 10.06 -4.35 30.26
C PRO A 68 9.35 -5.14 29.17
N LEU A 69 8.31 -4.56 28.54
CA LEU A 69 7.58 -5.20 27.45
C LEU A 69 8.43 -5.26 26.18
N THR A 70 8.98 -4.14 25.71
CA THR A 70 9.78 -4.08 24.48
C THR A 70 11.00 -5.00 24.54
N THR A 71 11.74 -4.99 25.65
CA THR A 71 12.92 -5.86 25.84
C THR A 71 12.57 -7.34 25.83
N SER A 72 11.42 -7.72 26.40
CA SER A 72 10.92 -9.09 26.32
C SER A 72 10.51 -9.47 24.89
N MET A 73 9.87 -8.55 24.18
CA MET A 73 9.39 -8.78 22.81
C MET A 73 10.51 -8.86 21.77
N LEU A 74 11.69 -8.27 22.02
CA LEU A 74 12.86 -8.38 21.14
C LEU A 74 13.36 -9.81 20.95
N THR A 75 13.07 -10.68 21.92
CA THR A 75 13.50 -12.08 21.89
C THR A 75 12.46 -13.00 21.25
N VAL A 76 11.32 -12.45 20.80
CA VAL A 76 10.28 -13.21 20.13
C VAL A 76 10.83 -13.68 18.77
N PRO A 77 10.72 -14.98 18.44
CA PRO A 77 11.25 -15.49 17.18
C PRO A 77 10.64 -14.77 15.96
N LYS A 78 11.47 -14.44 14.98
CA LYS A 78 11.12 -13.68 13.76
C LYS A 78 10.69 -12.23 14.01
N SER A 79 10.93 -11.66 15.20
CA SER A 79 10.75 -10.23 15.41
C SER A 79 11.81 -9.47 14.64
N LYS A 80 11.38 -8.61 13.71
CA LYS A 80 12.23 -7.75 12.89
C LYS A 80 12.56 -6.44 13.61
N VAL A 81 11.52 -5.78 14.13
CA VAL A 81 11.62 -4.51 14.87
C VAL A 81 10.57 -4.48 15.97
N VAL A 82 10.94 -3.98 17.15
CA VAL A 82 9.98 -3.69 18.24
C VAL A 82 9.98 -2.20 18.53
N ARG A 83 8.83 -1.54 18.40
CA ARG A 83 8.67 -0.10 18.69
C ARG A 83 7.83 0.09 19.95
N GLY A 84 8.33 0.89 20.88
CA GLY A 84 7.62 1.32 22.07
C GLY A 84 7.22 2.79 21.98
N PHE A 85 5.99 3.09 22.39
CA PHE A 85 5.49 4.46 22.55
C PHE A 85 4.87 4.61 23.93
N SER A 86 5.49 5.46 24.74
CA SER A 86 5.09 5.76 26.11
C SER A 86 4.47 7.15 26.12
N PHE A 87 3.15 7.20 26.22
CA PHE A 87 2.38 8.43 26.35
C PHE A 87 1.90 8.59 27.80
N PHE A 88 1.31 9.74 28.10
CA PHE A 88 0.67 9.94 29.39
C PHE A 88 -0.50 8.96 29.57
N GLY A 89 -0.37 8.11 30.59
CA GLY A 89 -1.39 7.14 30.98
C GLY A 89 -1.43 5.82 30.18
N VAL A 90 -0.59 5.63 29.17
CA VAL A 90 -0.73 4.51 28.21
C VAL A 90 0.58 4.15 27.49
N SER A 91 0.77 2.86 27.25
CA SER A 91 1.89 2.26 26.51
C SER A 91 1.39 1.53 25.27
N PHE A 92 2.05 1.76 24.13
CA PHE A 92 1.89 0.96 22.92
C PHE A 92 3.20 0.27 22.57
N VAL A 93 3.17 -1.05 22.39
CA VAL A 93 4.30 -1.83 21.91
C VAL A 93 3.91 -2.52 20.61
N TYR A 94 4.61 -2.18 19.53
CA TYR A 94 4.41 -2.73 18.20
C TYR A 94 5.52 -3.72 17.88
N VAL A 95 5.16 -4.99 17.75
CA VAL A 95 6.07 -6.08 17.36
C VAL A 95 5.88 -6.35 15.88
N ILE A 96 6.88 -6.00 15.06
CA ILE A 96 6.87 -6.19 13.61
C ILE A 96 7.67 -7.44 13.28
N PHE A 97 7.12 -8.31 12.45
CA PHE A 97 7.70 -9.60 12.11
C PHE A 97 8.35 -9.62 10.73
N ASP A 98 9.23 -10.60 10.50
CA ASP A 98 9.75 -10.91 9.17
C ASP A 98 8.63 -11.32 8.20
N ASP A 99 8.86 -11.05 6.91
CA ASP A 99 7.91 -11.37 5.85
C ASP A 99 7.58 -12.87 5.79
N GLY A 100 6.32 -13.19 5.46
CA GLY A 100 5.84 -14.58 5.39
C GLY A 100 5.54 -15.22 6.74
N THR A 101 5.66 -14.48 7.85
CA THR A 101 5.19 -14.94 9.16
C THR A 101 3.66 -15.01 9.19
N ASP A 102 3.08 -16.10 9.69
CA ASP A 102 1.62 -16.19 9.90
C ASP A 102 1.19 -15.22 11.03
N PRO A 103 0.23 -14.30 10.78
CA PRO A 103 -0.26 -13.37 11.80
C PRO A 103 -0.77 -14.06 13.06
N TYR A 104 -1.48 -15.19 12.95
CA TYR A 104 -2.04 -15.88 14.11
C TYR A 104 -0.95 -16.59 14.92
N TRP A 105 0.05 -17.16 14.25
CA TRP A 105 1.27 -17.64 14.90
C TRP A 105 1.99 -16.51 15.64
N ALA A 106 2.20 -15.36 15.01
CA ALA A 106 2.85 -14.20 15.61
C ALA A 106 2.09 -13.73 16.87
N ARG A 107 0.77 -13.58 16.77
CA ARG A 107 -0.10 -13.23 17.92
C ARG A 107 0.01 -14.24 19.05
N SER A 108 0.02 -15.54 18.73
CA SER A 108 0.17 -16.61 19.73
C SER A 108 1.55 -16.60 20.39
N ARG A 109 2.62 -16.30 19.65
CA ARG A 109 3.98 -16.15 20.20
C ARG A 109 4.09 -14.93 21.10
N VAL A 110 3.55 -13.78 20.68
CA VAL A 110 3.52 -12.57 21.52
C VAL A 110 2.75 -12.82 22.81
N LEU A 111 1.60 -13.51 22.75
CA LEU A 111 0.80 -13.82 23.94
C LEU A 111 1.57 -14.68 24.96
N GLU A 112 2.37 -15.64 24.51
CA GLU A 112 3.22 -16.46 25.38
C GLU A 112 4.27 -15.62 26.13
N TYR A 113 5.00 -14.76 25.40
CA TYR A 113 5.99 -13.87 25.99
C TYR A 113 5.34 -12.80 26.87
N LEU A 114 4.14 -12.36 26.51
CA LEU A 114 3.38 -11.39 27.28
C LEU A 114 2.95 -11.95 28.63
N ASN A 115 2.58 -13.23 28.69
CA ASN A 115 2.23 -13.88 29.95
C ASN A 115 3.44 -13.92 30.92
N ALA A 116 4.64 -14.21 30.41
CA ALA A 116 5.86 -14.15 31.21
C ALA A 116 6.21 -12.71 31.64
N ALA A 117 6.11 -11.75 30.72
CA ALA A 117 6.43 -10.34 30.98
C ALA A 117 5.45 -9.67 31.96
N SER A 118 4.17 -10.08 31.96
CA SER A 118 3.13 -9.55 32.86
C SER A 118 3.49 -9.66 34.34
N SER A 119 4.30 -10.67 34.73
CA SER A 119 4.76 -10.84 36.11
C SER A 119 5.71 -9.73 36.60
N ARG A 120 6.31 -8.97 35.67
CA ARG A 120 7.24 -7.87 35.96
C ARG A 120 6.57 -6.50 35.97
N LEU A 121 5.29 -6.43 35.59
CA LEU A 121 4.53 -5.19 35.53
C LEU A 121 3.98 -4.81 36.92
N PRO A 122 3.68 -3.52 37.16
CA PRO A 122 3.04 -3.08 38.39
C PRO A 122 1.71 -3.80 38.65
N GLN A 123 1.36 -3.98 39.93
CA GLN A 123 0.11 -4.63 40.32
C GLN A 123 -1.11 -3.90 39.74
N GLY A 124 -2.08 -4.65 39.21
CA GLY A 124 -3.31 -4.10 38.64
C GLY A 124 -3.18 -3.64 37.18
N ILE A 125 -1.97 -3.66 36.60
CA ILE A 125 -1.74 -3.33 35.19
C ILE A 125 -1.76 -4.61 34.37
N THR A 126 -2.69 -4.66 33.42
CA THR A 126 -2.87 -5.82 32.53
C THR A 126 -2.63 -5.42 31.08
N PRO A 127 -1.55 -5.90 30.45
CA PRO A 127 -1.34 -5.64 29.04
C PRO A 127 -2.34 -6.46 28.22
N THR A 128 -2.90 -5.84 27.18
CA THR A 128 -3.87 -6.46 26.27
C THR A 128 -3.32 -6.54 24.86
N LEU A 129 -3.79 -7.52 24.11
CA LEU A 129 -3.46 -7.65 22.70
C LEU A 129 -4.38 -6.74 21.89
N GLY A 130 -3.81 -5.98 20.95
CA GLY A 130 -4.57 -5.17 20.01
C GLY A 130 -5.46 -6.00 19.07
N PRO A 131 -6.30 -5.34 18.27
CA PRO A 131 -7.22 -6.01 17.35
C PRO A 131 -6.47 -6.85 16.31
N ASP A 132 -7.20 -7.74 15.62
CA ASP A 132 -6.69 -8.51 14.48
C ASP A 132 -6.69 -7.68 13.19
N ALA A 133 -6.13 -6.47 13.29
CA ALA A 133 -6.11 -5.44 12.26
C ALA A 133 -4.90 -4.51 12.46
N THR A 134 -4.59 -3.74 11.42
CA THR A 134 -3.53 -2.71 11.45
C THR A 134 -4.14 -1.34 11.16
N GLY A 135 -3.32 -0.27 11.18
CA GLY A 135 -3.75 1.07 10.75
C GLY A 135 -4.23 1.12 9.29
N VAL A 136 -3.82 0.16 8.43
CA VAL A 136 -4.31 0.02 7.06
C VAL A 136 -5.71 -0.61 7.03
N GLY A 137 -6.15 -1.21 8.13
CA GLY A 137 -7.47 -1.84 8.26
C GLY A 137 -8.63 -0.86 8.35
N TRP A 138 -8.39 0.45 8.35
CA TRP A 138 -9.43 1.47 8.49
C TRP A 138 -10.17 1.63 7.16
N VAL A 139 -11.29 0.94 7.00
CA VAL A 139 -11.99 0.82 5.71
C VAL A 139 -13.22 1.73 5.58
N TYR A 140 -13.83 2.08 6.70
CA TYR A 140 -15.03 2.91 6.75
C TYR A 140 -15.05 3.74 8.03
N GLU A 141 -15.23 5.06 7.90
CA GLU A 141 -15.36 5.99 9.02
C GLU A 141 -16.66 6.78 8.89
N TYR A 142 -17.31 7.03 10.02
CA TYR A 142 -18.56 7.78 10.07
C TYR A 142 -18.63 8.71 11.28
N ALA A 143 -19.42 9.77 11.13
CA ALA A 143 -19.81 10.69 12.21
C ALA A 143 -21.29 10.47 12.56
N LEU A 144 -21.61 10.56 13.85
CA LEU A 144 -22.98 10.61 14.35
C LEU A 144 -23.39 12.07 14.55
N VAL A 145 -24.49 12.46 13.91
CA VAL A 145 -25.04 13.81 14.00
C VAL A 145 -26.50 13.72 14.44
N ALA A 146 -26.86 14.46 15.47
CA ALA A 146 -28.25 14.65 15.89
C ALA A 146 -28.41 16.05 16.47
N LYS A 147 -29.49 16.75 16.10
CA LYS A 147 -29.72 18.13 16.54
C LYS A 147 -30.13 18.23 18.01
N GLU A 148 -30.89 17.25 18.50
CA GLU A 148 -31.41 17.25 19.87
C GLU A 148 -30.52 16.52 20.90
N LEU A 149 -29.44 15.85 20.48
CA LEU A 149 -28.58 15.09 21.38
C LEU A 149 -27.26 15.81 21.67
N SER A 150 -26.82 15.72 22.91
CA SER A 150 -25.49 16.17 23.32
C SER A 150 -24.39 15.23 22.84
N LEU A 151 -23.15 15.72 22.79
CA LEU A 151 -21.96 14.91 22.49
C LEU A 151 -21.77 13.72 23.45
N ALA A 152 -22.24 13.84 24.68
CA ALA A 152 -22.18 12.74 25.65
C ALA A 152 -23.19 11.64 25.34
N GLU A 153 -24.39 12.01 24.88
CA GLU A 153 -25.41 11.07 24.44
C GLU A 153 -25.03 10.42 23.10
N LEU A 154 -24.49 11.19 22.15
CA LEU A 154 -23.96 10.64 20.90
C LEU A 154 -22.81 9.66 21.14
N ARG A 155 -21.90 9.97 22.07
CA ARG A 155 -20.83 9.05 22.45
C ARG A 155 -21.36 7.79 23.14
N SER A 156 -22.37 7.92 24.00
CA SER A 156 -23.03 6.76 24.63
C SER A 156 -23.72 5.88 23.58
N LEU A 157 -24.41 6.50 22.61
CA LEU A 157 -25.05 5.81 21.50
C LEU A 157 -24.03 5.06 20.65
N GLN A 158 -22.87 5.68 20.36
CA GLN A 158 -21.76 5.04 19.68
C GLN A 158 -21.26 3.81 20.45
N ASP A 159 -20.87 3.99 21.72
CA ASP A 159 -20.20 2.95 22.51
C ASP A 159 -21.10 1.74 22.82
N TRP A 160 -22.40 1.97 23.01
CA TRP A 160 -23.33 0.96 23.54
C TRP A 160 -24.37 0.45 22.54
N VAL A 161 -24.58 1.14 21.41
CA VAL A 161 -25.55 0.73 20.38
C VAL A 161 -24.88 0.49 19.04
N VAL A 162 -24.30 1.53 18.43
CA VAL A 162 -23.78 1.46 17.06
C VAL A 162 -22.58 0.52 16.98
N ARG A 163 -21.61 0.64 17.90
CA ARG A 163 -20.43 -0.23 17.98
C ARG A 163 -20.81 -1.70 18.00
N PHE A 164 -21.74 -2.11 18.86
CA PHE A 164 -22.16 -3.52 18.97
C PHE A 164 -22.99 -3.98 17.78
N GLY A 165 -23.82 -3.11 17.18
CA GLY A 165 -24.58 -3.41 15.97
C GLY A 165 -23.68 -3.72 14.77
N VAL A 166 -22.61 -2.93 14.60
CA VAL A 166 -21.67 -3.05 13.46
C VAL A 166 -20.57 -4.09 13.73
N SER A 167 -20.14 -4.30 14.99
CA SER A 167 -19.09 -5.30 15.30
C SER A 167 -19.50 -6.74 14.98
N LYS A 168 -20.81 -7.02 14.84
CA LYS A 168 -21.31 -8.35 14.45
C LYS A 168 -21.09 -8.64 12.95
N SER A 169 -20.82 -7.63 12.13
CA SER A 169 -20.63 -7.78 10.69
C SER A 169 -19.44 -8.69 10.37
N GLU A 170 -19.62 -9.58 9.41
CA GLU A 170 -18.58 -10.53 9.01
C GLU A 170 -17.34 -9.79 8.46
N GLY A 171 -16.16 -10.21 8.93
CA GLY A 171 -14.86 -9.65 8.54
C GLY A 171 -14.47 -8.34 9.25
N VAL A 172 -15.32 -7.80 10.12
CA VAL A 172 -14.93 -6.71 11.05
C VAL A 172 -14.07 -7.28 12.17
N ALA A 173 -12.96 -6.62 12.48
CA ALA A 173 -12.10 -6.92 13.63
C ALA A 173 -12.50 -6.10 14.85
N GLU A 174 -12.75 -4.81 14.66
CA GLU A 174 -13.09 -3.86 15.71
C GLU A 174 -13.91 -2.70 15.13
N VAL A 175 -14.80 -2.13 15.95
CA VAL A 175 -15.40 -0.82 15.67
C VAL A 175 -14.93 0.14 16.76
N ALA A 176 -13.98 1.01 16.43
CA ALA A 176 -13.36 1.91 17.38
C ALA A 176 -14.15 3.23 17.48
N SER A 177 -14.40 3.69 18.70
CA SER A 177 -15.08 4.96 18.94
C SER A 177 -14.09 6.12 18.90
N VAL A 178 -14.52 7.25 18.34
CA VAL A 178 -13.68 8.46 18.23
C VAL A 178 -14.50 9.72 18.56
N GLY A 179 -13.89 10.67 19.26
CA GLY A 179 -14.55 11.93 19.66
C GLY A 179 -15.69 11.79 20.66
N GLY A 180 -16.48 12.86 20.83
CA GLY A 180 -17.54 12.95 21.84
C GLY A 180 -17.05 12.95 23.30
N PHE A 181 -18.00 12.91 24.25
CA PHE A 181 -17.72 12.91 25.69
C PHE A 181 -18.16 11.62 26.35
N VAL A 182 -17.26 10.93 27.05
CA VAL A 182 -17.66 9.81 27.92
C VAL A 182 -18.28 10.39 29.20
N LYS A 183 -19.46 9.90 29.58
CA LYS A 183 -20.13 10.34 30.82
C LYS A 183 -19.37 9.81 32.04
N GLN A 184 -19.22 10.66 33.04
CA GLN A 184 -18.61 10.31 34.32
C GLN A 184 -19.36 10.96 35.46
N TYR A 185 -19.62 10.21 36.53
CA TYR A 185 -20.12 10.75 37.78
C TYR A 185 -18.94 11.33 38.55
N SER A 186 -18.98 12.63 38.83
CA SER A 186 -17.95 13.32 39.59
C SER A 186 -18.51 13.71 40.97
N ILE A 187 -17.89 13.17 42.01
CA ILE A 187 -18.09 13.55 43.40
C ILE A 187 -17.13 14.72 43.69
N VAL A 188 -17.65 15.94 43.63
CA VAL A 188 -16.91 17.18 43.91
C VAL A 188 -16.96 17.47 45.40
N VAL A 189 -15.88 17.13 46.10
CA VAL A 189 -15.83 17.15 47.57
C VAL A 189 -15.36 18.51 48.10
N ASP A 190 -16.06 19.06 49.09
CA ASP A 190 -15.67 20.30 49.75
C ASP A 190 -14.64 20.02 50.88
N PRO A 191 -13.37 20.43 50.73
CA PRO A 191 -12.34 20.14 51.73
C PRO A 191 -12.61 20.81 53.09
N VAL A 192 -13.31 21.95 53.11
CA VAL A 192 -13.66 22.65 54.35
C VAL A 192 -14.70 21.85 55.12
N ARG A 193 -15.71 21.32 54.42
CA ARG A 193 -16.74 20.47 55.04
C ARG A 193 -16.18 19.13 55.52
N LEU A 194 -15.32 18.49 54.73
CA LEU A 194 -14.61 17.28 55.15
C LEU A 194 -13.86 17.50 56.47
N LYS A 195 -13.09 18.59 56.54
CA LYS A 195 -12.36 18.97 57.75
C LYS A 195 -13.28 19.21 58.94
N ALA A 196 -14.38 19.94 58.74
CA ALA A 196 -15.35 20.22 59.80
C ALA A 196 -16.03 18.96 60.35
N GLN A 197 -16.24 17.95 59.50
CA GLN A 197 -16.86 16.68 59.88
C GLN A 197 -15.84 15.60 60.31
N GLY A 198 -14.54 15.89 60.22
CA GLY A 198 -13.48 14.94 60.55
C GLY A 198 -13.48 13.70 59.66
N VAL A 199 -13.78 13.88 58.36
CA VAL A 199 -13.80 12.81 57.34
C VAL A 199 -12.67 13.05 56.34
N SER A 200 -11.92 12.00 56.00
CA SER A 200 -10.85 12.06 55.00
C SER A 200 -11.34 11.77 53.57
N LEU A 201 -10.53 12.11 52.57
CA LEU A 201 -10.79 11.69 51.18
C LEU A 201 -10.80 10.17 51.03
N ASN A 202 -9.93 9.47 51.76
CA ASN A 202 -9.88 8.02 51.76
C ASN A 202 -11.16 7.40 52.34
N ASP A 203 -11.76 8.01 53.36
CA ASP A 203 -13.04 7.56 53.91
C ASP A 203 -14.16 7.69 52.86
N VAL A 204 -14.19 8.79 52.11
CA VAL A 204 -15.13 8.99 50.99
C VAL A 204 -14.93 7.91 49.93
N ALA A 205 -13.69 7.70 49.47
CA ALA A 205 -13.41 6.71 48.44
C ALA A 205 -13.75 5.28 48.88
N ASN A 206 -13.45 4.92 50.14
CA ASN A 206 -13.78 3.62 50.72
C ASN A 206 -15.30 3.43 50.84
N ALA A 207 -16.04 4.44 51.31
CA ALA A 207 -17.50 4.39 51.43
C ALA A 207 -18.17 4.23 50.07
N VAL A 208 -17.69 4.94 49.04
CA VAL A 208 -18.18 4.80 47.66
C VAL A 208 -17.88 3.41 47.10
N ARG A 209 -16.65 2.89 47.28
CA ARG A 209 -16.30 1.51 46.87
C ARG A 209 -17.19 0.47 47.55
N ALA A 210 -17.49 0.64 48.83
CA ALA A 210 -18.29 -0.30 49.60
C ALA A 210 -19.80 -0.25 49.28
N SER A 211 -20.28 0.80 48.59
CA SER A 211 -21.70 1.06 48.36
C SER A 211 -22.18 0.73 46.95
N ASN A 212 -21.40 -0.02 46.16
CA ASN A 212 -21.72 -0.32 44.76
C ASN A 212 -21.50 -1.80 44.41
N THR A 213 -22.23 -2.71 45.06
CA THR A 213 -22.11 -4.16 44.81
C THR A 213 -23.43 -4.87 45.09
N ASP A 214 -23.83 -5.76 44.17
CA ASP A 214 -24.90 -6.74 44.39
C ASP A 214 -24.31 -8.06 44.93
N VAL A 215 -25.03 -8.74 45.83
CA VAL A 215 -24.59 -10.03 46.43
C VAL A 215 -25.64 -11.13 46.25
N GLY A 216 -25.18 -12.36 46.03
CA GLY A 216 -26.02 -13.56 45.95
C GLY A 216 -26.09 -14.31 47.28
N GLY A 217 -27.31 -14.59 47.76
CA GLY A 217 -27.56 -15.25 49.04
C GLY A 217 -27.93 -16.74 48.94
N ARG A 218 -27.52 -17.42 47.86
CA ARG A 218 -27.98 -18.78 47.49
C ARG A 218 -29.51 -18.83 47.26
N THR A 219 -30.13 -19.97 47.51
CA THR A 219 -31.56 -20.23 47.34
C THR A 219 -32.21 -20.52 48.69
N LEU A 220 -33.48 -20.17 48.80
CA LEU A 220 -34.38 -20.55 49.88
C LEU A 220 -35.52 -21.36 49.28
N GLU A 221 -35.70 -22.60 49.71
CA GLU A 221 -36.83 -23.42 49.27
C GLU A 221 -38.07 -23.10 50.10
N LEU A 222 -39.15 -22.72 49.43
CA LEU A 222 -40.46 -22.47 50.03
C LEU A 222 -41.54 -23.14 49.19
N SER A 223 -42.30 -24.04 49.80
CA SER A 223 -43.41 -24.74 49.15
C SER A 223 -43.00 -25.42 47.84
N GLU A 224 -41.88 -26.16 47.84
CA GLU A 224 -41.32 -26.87 46.68
C GLU A 224 -40.83 -25.94 45.54
N PHE A 225 -40.75 -24.62 45.78
CA PHE A 225 -40.14 -23.66 44.86
C PHE A 225 -38.82 -23.11 45.42
N GLU A 226 -37.80 -23.03 44.57
CA GLU A 226 -36.55 -22.35 44.92
C GLU A 226 -36.64 -20.83 44.69
N PHE A 227 -36.47 -20.05 45.75
CA PHE A 227 -36.36 -18.60 45.69
C PHE A 227 -34.89 -18.18 45.73
N MET A 228 -34.42 -17.54 44.66
CA MET A 228 -33.05 -17.01 44.60
C MET A 228 -32.94 -15.73 45.46
N VAL A 229 -32.13 -15.78 46.51
CA VAL A 229 -31.90 -14.65 47.41
C VAL A 229 -30.89 -13.70 46.78
N ARG A 230 -31.26 -12.42 46.64
CA ARG A 230 -30.42 -11.37 46.05
C ARG A 230 -30.40 -10.12 46.93
N GLY A 231 -29.21 -9.66 47.29
CA GLY A 231 -28.98 -8.33 47.85
C GLY A 231 -28.67 -7.35 46.72
N ARG A 232 -29.44 -6.26 46.64
CA ARG A 232 -29.26 -5.22 45.61
C ARG A 232 -28.58 -4.01 46.24
N GLY A 233 -27.43 -3.62 45.70
CA GLY A 233 -26.60 -2.52 46.18
C GLY A 233 -25.93 -1.69 45.07
N TYR A 234 -26.26 -1.90 43.79
CA TYR A 234 -25.77 -1.01 42.72
C TYR A 234 -26.33 0.42 42.82
N LEU A 235 -25.46 1.39 42.51
CA LEU A 235 -25.79 2.81 42.37
C LEU A 235 -26.50 3.06 41.03
N LYS A 236 -27.70 3.67 41.05
CA LYS A 236 -28.51 3.91 39.84
C LYS A 236 -28.52 5.35 39.34
N GLY A 237 -27.86 6.26 40.06
CA GLY A 237 -27.75 7.66 39.66
C GLY A 237 -27.28 8.56 40.79
N ILE A 238 -27.36 9.86 40.55
CA ILE A 238 -26.91 10.91 41.47
C ILE A 238 -27.52 10.77 42.88
N PRO A 239 -28.85 10.56 43.06
CA PRO A 239 -29.44 10.50 44.40
C PRO A 239 -28.91 9.34 45.25
N ASP A 240 -28.57 8.21 44.64
CA ASP A 240 -28.01 7.06 45.37
C ASP A 240 -26.61 7.39 45.87
N ILE A 241 -25.80 8.05 45.03
CA ILE A 241 -24.43 8.48 45.38
C ILE A 241 -24.48 9.50 46.52
N GLU A 242 -25.36 10.51 46.44
CA GLU A 242 -25.50 11.53 47.49
C GLU A 242 -25.91 10.95 48.84
N ASN A 243 -26.66 9.85 48.85
CA ASN A 243 -27.15 9.19 50.06
C ASN A 243 -26.15 8.21 50.69
N ILE A 244 -24.97 8.01 50.10
CA ILE A 244 -23.92 7.15 50.68
C ILE A 244 -23.55 7.67 52.08
N VAL A 245 -23.61 6.78 53.07
CA VAL A 245 -23.31 7.13 54.46
C VAL A 245 -21.80 7.05 54.69
N LEU A 246 -21.21 8.16 55.14
CA LEU A 246 -19.79 8.27 55.46
C LEU A 246 -19.50 7.92 56.92
N LYS A 247 -20.38 8.37 57.82
CA LYS A 247 -20.28 8.14 59.27
C LYS A 247 -21.67 8.17 59.88
N SER A 248 -21.87 7.50 61.02
CA SER A 248 -23.08 7.62 61.83
C SER A 248 -22.71 7.88 63.29
N GLN A 249 -23.38 8.84 63.94
CA GLN A 249 -23.22 9.13 65.36
C GLN A 249 -24.61 9.26 66.00
N ASN A 250 -24.88 8.50 67.07
CA ASN A 250 -26.16 8.51 67.78
C ASN A 250 -27.41 8.35 66.87
N GLY A 251 -27.29 7.57 65.79
CA GLY A 251 -28.37 7.35 64.82
C GLY A 251 -28.54 8.44 63.77
N VAL A 252 -27.74 9.52 63.80
CA VAL A 252 -27.72 10.56 62.76
C VAL A 252 -26.61 10.24 61.75
N PRO A 253 -26.95 9.90 60.49
CA PRO A 253 -25.96 9.65 59.45
C PRO A 253 -25.44 10.95 58.85
N LEU A 254 -24.13 11.01 58.60
CA LEU A 254 -23.49 11.97 57.71
C LEU A 254 -23.45 11.36 56.31
N ARG A 255 -24.13 11.99 55.35
CA ARG A 255 -24.23 11.54 53.97
C ARG A 255 -23.17 12.20 53.10
N LEU A 256 -22.89 11.61 51.95
CA LEU A 256 -21.96 12.18 50.98
C LEU A 256 -22.44 13.55 50.48
N GLY A 257 -23.75 13.71 50.26
CA GLY A 257 -24.36 14.99 49.87
C GLY A 257 -24.17 16.13 50.88
N ASP A 258 -23.85 15.81 52.14
CA ASP A 258 -23.59 16.84 53.16
C ASP A 258 -22.21 17.49 52.97
N VAL A 259 -21.25 16.76 52.39
CA VAL A 259 -19.84 17.18 52.23
C VAL A 259 -19.38 17.30 50.78
N ALA A 260 -20.18 16.87 49.81
CA ALA A 260 -19.83 16.87 48.40
C ALA A 260 -21.05 17.16 47.50
N ARG A 261 -20.80 17.71 46.30
CA ARG A 261 -21.77 17.79 45.22
C ARG A 261 -21.51 16.67 44.22
N VAL A 262 -22.54 15.93 43.83
CA VAL A 262 -22.43 14.90 42.79
C VAL A 262 -22.99 15.47 41.49
N GLU A 263 -22.19 15.42 40.42
CA GLU A 263 -22.56 15.95 39.11
C GLU A 263 -22.12 15.01 37.99
N LEU A 264 -22.87 15.00 36.89
CA LEU A 264 -22.47 14.29 35.68
C LEU A 264 -21.61 15.22 34.81
N VAL A 265 -20.40 14.77 34.51
CA VAL A 265 -19.38 15.56 33.80
C VAL A 265 -18.75 14.71 32.71
N PRO A 266 -18.15 15.32 31.68
CA PRO A 266 -17.32 14.58 30.75
C PRO A 266 -16.05 14.08 31.43
N ASP A 267 -15.65 12.85 31.08
CA ASP A 267 -14.30 12.32 31.35
C ASP A 267 -13.23 13.06 30.53
N GLU A 268 -11.96 12.87 30.87
CA GLU A 268 -10.82 13.37 30.13
C GLU A 268 -10.83 12.88 28.67
N ARG A 269 -10.68 13.82 27.74
CA ARG A 269 -10.57 13.51 26.31
C ARG A 269 -9.12 13.39 25.88
N ARG A 270 -8.81 12.30 25.20
CA ARG A 270 -7.55 12.11 24.45
C ARG A 270 -7.74 12.04 22.94
N GLY A 271 -8.98 12.23 22.48
CA GLY A 271 -9.38 12.26 21.08
C GLY A 271 -10.54 13.23 20.87
N ILE A 272 -10.47 14.05 19.84
CA ILE A 272 -11.49 15.05 19.46
C ILE A 272 -11.78 14.85 17.98
N THR A 273 -13.05 14.98 17.59
CA THR A 273 -13.43 14.98 16.18
C THR A 273 -14.34 16.13 15.84
N GLU A 274 -14.20 16.60 14.61
CA GLU A 274 -14.89 17.76 14.06
C GLU A 274 -15.39 17.42 12.65
N LEU A 275 -16.53 18.00 12.26
CA LEU A 275 -17.10 17.82 10.94
C LEU A 275 -17.31 19.18 10.24
N ASN A 276 -16.64 19.35 9.10
CA ASN A 276 -16.78 20.47 8.15
C ASN A 276 -16.48 21.89 8.68
N GLY A 277 -15.86 22.05 9.85
CA GLY A 277 -15.66 23.34 10.51
C GLY A 277 -16.91 23.91 11.19
N GLU A 278 -17.99 23.12 11.31
CA GLU A 278 -19.28 23.49 11.86
C GLU A 278 -19.46 23.07 13.33
N GLY A 279 -18.72 22.08 13.82
CA GLY A 279 -18.87 21.59 15.19
C GLY A 279 -18.20 20.25 15.48
N GLU A 280 -17.99 19.99 16.77
CA GLU A 280 -17.52 18.69 17.25
C GLU A 280 -18.61 17.62 17.09
N VAL A 281 -18.19 16.38 16.82
CA VAL A 281 -19.07 15.21 16.68
C VAL A 281 -18.49 14.00 17.41
N ALA A 282 -19.30 12.96 17.60
CA ALA A 282 -18.81 11.62 17.94
C ALA A 282 -18.86 10.75 16.69
N GLY A 283 -17.97 9.77 16.56
CA GLY A 283 -17.88 8.92 15.37
C GLY A 283 -17.38 7.53 15.66
N GLY A 284 -17.30 6.73 14.61
CA GLY A 284 -16.79 5.37 14.66
C GLY A 284 -15.96 5.01 13.44
N ILE A 285 -15.01 4.10 13.66
CA ILE A 285 -14.06 3.61 12.67
C ILE A 285 -14.23 2.10 12.59
N VAL A 286 -14.54 1.58 11.40
CA VAL A 286 -14.68 0.14 11.15
C VAL A 286 -13.33 -0.39 10.68
N LEU A 287 -12.74 -1.29 11.48
CA LEU A 287 -11.48 -1.95 11.16
C LEU A 287 -11.77 -3.31 10.53
N GLN A 288 -11.29 -3.51 9.29
CA GLN A 288 -11.30 -4.82 8.66
C GLN A 288 -10.30 -5.76 9.33
N ARG A 289 -10.66 -7.03 9.41
CA ARG A 289 -9.75 -8.09 9.83
C ARG A 289 -8.67 -8.32 8.77
N PHE A 290 -7.47 -8.68 9.21
CA PHE A 290 -6.40 -9.07 8.31
C PHE A 290 -6.85 -10.16 7.33
N GLY A 291 -6.55 -9.98 6.04
CA GLY A 291 -6.90 -10.91 4.97
C GLY A 291 -8.38 -10.95 4.56
N ALA A 292 -9.26 -10.19 5.22
CA ALA A 292 -10.66 -10.07 4.80
C ALA A 292 -10.79 -9.21 3.53
N ASN A 293 -11.90 -9.37 2.80
CA ASN A 293 -12.22 -8.56 1.64
C ASN A 293 -12.81 -7.21 2.07
N ALA A 294 -12.07 -6.11 1.83
CA ALA A 294 -12.47 -4.76 2.21
C ALA A 294 -13.87 -4.39 1.73
N LEU A 295 -14.18 -4.60 0.45
CA LEU A 295 -15.48 -4.26 -0.14
C LEU A 295 -16.63 -5.01 0.55
N THR A 296 -16.45 -6.31 0.80
CA THR A 296 -17.46 -7.14 1.48
C THR A 296 -17.65 -6.72 2.93
N VAL A 297 -16.57 -6.38 3.64
CA VAL A 297 -16.63 -5.89 5.03
C VAL A 297 -17.38 -4.57 5.10
N ILE A 298 -17.10 -3.63 4.19
CA ILE A 298 -17.78 -2.33 4.12
C ILE A 298 -19.27 -2.53 3.82
N ASP A 299 -19.61 -3.38 2.84
CA ASP A 299 -21.01 -3.67 2.51
C ASP A 299 -21.77 -4.31 3.67
N ASN A 300 -21.13 -5.23 4.40
CA ASN A 300 -21.69 -5.86 5.59
C ASN A 300 -21.88 -4.84 6.72
N ALA A 301 -20.92 -3.94 6.92
CA ALA A 301 -21.01 -2.88 7.92
C ALA A 301 -22.14 -1.89 7.59
N LYS A 302 -22.26 -1.45 6.33
CA LYS A 302 -23.34 -0.58 5.83
C LYS A 302 -24.71 -1.24 6.04
N LYS A 303 -24.87 -2.50 5.65
CA LYS A 303 -26.12 -3.27 5.87
C LYS A 303 -26.47 -3.38 7.35
N SER A 304 -25.48 -3.63 8.21
CA SER A 304 -25.68 -3.66 9.66
C SER A 304 -26.10 -2.29 10.20
N MET A 305 -25.48 -1.21 9.73
CA MET A 305 -25.88 0.17 10.07
C MET A 305 -27.31 0.50 9.63
N ASP A 306 -27.70 0.12 8.41
CA ASP A 306 -29.06 0.32 7.90
C ASP A 306 -30.08 -0.46 8.73
N SER A 307 -29.74 -1.67 9.19
CA SER A 307 -30.62 -2.48 10.03
C SER A 307 -30.89 -1.87 11.41
N ILE A 308 -29.91 -1.15 11.98
CA ILE A 308 -30.06 -0.47 13.28
C ILE A 308 -30.61 0.94 13.14
N LYS A 309 -30.65 1.53 11.94
CA LYS A 309 -31.09 2.91 11.70
C LYS A 309 -32.49 3.19 12.26
N GLY A 310 -33.41 2.23 12.15
CA GLY A 310 -34.77 2.35 12.71
C GLY A 310 -34.85 2.27 14.24
N SER A 311 -33.77 1.83 14.90
CA SER A 311 -33.66 1.77 16.37
C SER A 311 -32.94 2.99 16.98
N LEU A 312 -32.35 3.85 16.15
CA LEU A 312 -31.68 5.05 16.62
C LEU A 312 -32.72 6.12 17.03
N PRO A 313 -32.39 7.00 18.00
CA PRO A 313 -33.26 8.10 18.37
C PRO A 313 -33.65 8.97 17.17
N PRO A 314 -34.90 9.50 17.11
CA PRO A 314 -35.34 10.39 16.04
C PRO A 314 -34.35 11.54 15.81
N GLY A 315 -34.08 11.88 14.55
CA GLY A 315 -33.13 12.96 14.21
C GLY A 315 -31.66 12.56 14.23
N THR A 316 -31.31 11.32 14.60
CA THR A 316 -29.94 10.80 14.51
C THR A 316 -29.62 10.31 13.10
N GLU A 317 -28.52 10.83 12.54
CA GLU A 317 -27.98 10.42 11.25
C GLU A 317 -26.55 9.88 11.41
N VAL A 318 -26.25 8.82 10.65
CA VAL A 318 -24.90 8.29 10.51
C VAL A 318 -24.34 8.75 9.17
N VAL A 319 -23.42 9.70 9.21
CA VAL A 319 -22.84 10.34 8.02
C VAL A 319 -21.51 9.67 7.69
N PRO A 320 -21.34 9.04 6.52
CA PRO A 320 -20.04 8.52 6.09
C PRO A 320 -19.06 9.67 5.84
N VAL A 321 -17.89 9.59 6.45
CA VAL A 321 -16.81 10.59 6.26
C VAL A 321 -15.60 10.00 5.53
N TYR A 322 -15.44 8.68 5.55
CA TYR A 322 -14.47 7.95 4.73
C TYR A 322 -15.07 6.62 4.29
N ASP A 323 -14.95 6.30 3.00
CA ASP A 323 -15.47 5.06 2.43
C ASP A 323 -14.54 4.52 1.34
N ARG A 324 -13.78 3.48 1.69
CA ARG A 324 -12.82 2.85 0.77
C ARG A 324 -13.52 2.13 -0.39
N SER A 325 -14.81 1.78 -0.30
CA SER A 325 -15.50 1.08 -1.40
C SER A 325 -15.52 1.92 -2.67
N THR A 326 -15.63 3.25 -2.53
CA THR A 326 -15.62 4.20 -3.65
C THR A 326 -14.31 4.12 -4.45
N LEU A 327 -13.18 3.99 -3.75
CA LEU A 327 -11.86 3.82 -4.36
C LEU A 327 -11.75 2.48 -5.09
N ILE A 328 -12.22 1.40 -4.45
CA ILE A 328 -12.18 0.03 -5.00
C ILE A 328 -13.00 -0.03 -6.28
N GLU A 329 -14.23 0.49 -6.27
CA GLU A 329 -15.12 0.52 -7.43
C GLU A 329 -14.55 1.36 -8.57
N ALA A 330 -14.02 2.56 -8.28
CA ALA A 330 -13.40 3.43 -9.27
C ALA A 330 -12.14 2.80 -9.91
N ALA A 331 -11.32 2.12 -9.11
CA ALA A 331 -10.16 1.37 -9.59
C ALA A 331 -10.58 0.22 -10.51
N ILE A 332 -11.60 -0.56 -10.12
CA ILE A 332 -12.13 -1.66 -10.94
C ILE A 332 -12.75 -1.14 -12.24
N GLU A 333 -13.50 -0.05 -12.19
CA GLU A 333 -14.12 0.56 -13.38
C GLU A 333 -13.05 1.07 -14.37
N THR A 334 -12.03 1.75 -13.85
CA THR A 334 -10.88 2.22 -14.63
C THR A 334 -10.22 1.05 -15.35
N LEU A 335 -10.02 -0.06 -14.63
CA LEU A 335 -9.32 -1.22 -15.15
C LEU A 335 -10.18 -2.05 -16.11
N LYS A 336 -11.46 -2.24 -15.81
CA LYS A 336 -12.42 -2.87 -16.72
C LYS A 336 -12.51 -2.10 -18.05
N GLY A 337 -12.58 -0.77 -17.98
CA GLY A 337 -12.57 0.08 -19.16
C GLY A 337 -11.27 -0.06 -19.94
N THR A 338 -10.12 -0.05 -19.25
CA THR A 338 -8.80 -0.23 -19.87
C THR A 338 -8.72 -1.59 -20.56
N LEU A 339 -8.99 -2.70 -19.86
CA LEU A 339 -8.97 -4.05 -20.44
C LEU A 339 -9.90 -4.19 -21.66
N MET A 340 -11.05 -3.52 -21.65
CA MET A 340 -11.98 -3.51 -22.78
C MET A 340 -11.43 -2.71 -23.97
N GLU A 341 -10.90 -1.52 -23.72
CA GLU A 341 -10.23 -0.67 -24.73
C GLU A 341 -9.05 -1.40 -25.36
N GLU A 342 -8.18 -2.02 -24.55
CA GLU A 342 -7.06 -2.82 -25.01
C GLU A 342 -7.52 -3.98 -25.89
N SER A 343 -8.52 -4.75 -25.43
CA SER A 343 -9.07 -5.88 -26.18
C SER A 343 -9.64 -5.43 -27.53
N ILE A 344 -10.33 -4.28 -27.58
CA ILE A 344 -10.89 -3.71 -28.80
C ILE A 344 -9.78 -3.22 -29.73
N VAL A 345 -8.82 -2.46 -29.22
CA VAL A 345 -7.71 -1.92 -30.02
C VAL A 345 -6.88 -3.06 -30.61
N VAL A 346 -6.55 -4.07 -29.82
CA VAL A 346 -5.83 -5.26 -30.27
C VAL A 346 -6.64 -6.04 -31.31
N ALA A 347 -7.96 -6.18 -31.12
CA ALA A 347 -8.84 -6.79 -32.11
C ALA A 347 -8.84 -6.02 -33.44
N LEU A 348 -8.94 -4.68 -33.38
CA LEU A 348 -8.92 -3.81 -34.56
C LEU A 348 -7.60 -3.91 -35.32
N VAL A 349 -6.46 -3.88 -34.62
CA VAL A 349 -5.14 -4.07 -35.22
C VAL A 349 -5.06 -5.43 -35.92
N THR A 350 -5.53 -6.49 -35.25
CA THR A 350 -5.53 -7.85 -35.81
C THR A 350 -6.39 -7.95 -37.09
N VAL A 351 -7.58 -7.35 -37.09
CA VAL A 351 -8.46 -7.29 -38.28
C VAL A 351 -7.79 -6.51 -39.42
N ALA A 352 -7.18 -5.35 -39.13
CA ALA A 352 -6.55 -4.50 -40.12
C ALA A 352 -5.39 -5.19 -40.84
N PHE A 353 -4.56 -5.95 -40.10
CA PHE A 353 -3.42 -6.65 -40.69
C PHE A 353 -3.81 -7.96 -41.38
N LEU A 354 -4.84 -8.67 -40.92
CA LEU A 354 -5.27 -9.94 -41.53
C LEU A 354 -6.27 -9.75 -42.69
N LEU A 355 -7.01 -8.64 -42.76
CA LEU A 355 -8.09 -8.37 -43.74
C LEU A 355 -9.09 -9.54 -43.91
N HIS A 356 -9.20 -10.39 -42.90
CA HIS A 356 -10.07 -11.56 -42.88
C HIS A 356 -10.64 -11.70 -41.47
N VAL A 357 -11.84 -11.14 -41.26
CA VAL A 357 -12.49 -11.02 -39.94
C VAL A 357 -12.59 -12.37 -39.23
N ARG A 358 -12.88 -13.46 -39.96
CA ARG A 358 -12.96 -14.79 -39.36
C ARG A 358 -11.61 -15.29 -38.83
N SER A 359 -10.50 -14.93 -39.47
CA SER A 359 -9.18 -15.27 -38.95
C SER A 359 -8.84 -14.45 -37.72
N ALA A 360 -9.22 -13.17 -37.69
CA ALA A 360 -9.08 -12.35 -36.49
C ALA A 360 -9.90 -12.89 -35.30
N LEU A 361 -11.08 -13.48 -35.53
CA LEU A 361 -11.88 -14.12 -34.46
C LEU A 361 -11.12 -15.21 -33.69
N VAL A 362 -10.19 -15.92 -34.32
CA VAL A 362 -9.36 -16.92 -33.62
C VAL A 362 -8.55 -16.27 -32.49
N ALA A 363 -7.90 -15.15 -32.82
CA ALA A 363 -7.08 -14.40 -31.88
C ALA A 363 -7.94 -13.65 -30.84
N ILE A 364 -9.09 -13.12 -31.26
CA ILE A 364 -10.04 -12.42 -30.37
C ILE A 364 -10.65 -13.38 -29.34
N VAL A 365 -11.04 -14.60 -29.73
CA VAL A 365 -11.65 -15.58 -28.82
C VAL A 365 -10.64 -16.13 -27.81
N MET A 366 -9.37 -16.21 -28.19
CA MET A 366 -8.30 -16.66 -27.29
C MET A 366 -8.13 -15.74 -26.08
N LEU A 367 -8.25 -14.42 -26.26
CA LEU A 367 -7.98 -13.43 -25.20
C LEU A 367 -8.89 -13.61 -23.97
N PRO A 368 -10.24 -13.59 -24.07
CA PRO A 368 -11.11 -13.82 -22.91
C PRO A 368 -10.86 -15.16 -22.21
N ILE A 369 -10.59 -16.23 -22.98
CA ILE A 369 -10.36 -17.57 -22.40
C ILE A 369 -9.04 -17.59 -21.63
N GLY A 370 -7.98 -16.98 -22.15
CA GLY A 370 -6.69 -16.86 -21.46
C GLY A 370 -6.81 -16.08 -20.16
N ILE A 371 -7.55 -14.96 -20.17
CA ILE A 371 -7.82 -14.15 -18.98
C ILE A 371 -8.63 -14.95 -17.94
N LEU A 372 -9.66 -15.69 -18.37
CA LEU A 372 -10.48 -16.53 -17.50
C LEU A 372 -9.67 -17.65 -16.84
N ILE A 373 -8.72 -18.26 -17.57
CA ILE A 373 -7.79 -19.25 -16.98
C ILE A 373 -6.87 -18.59 -15.95
N ALA A 374 -6.40 -17.36 -16.18
CA ALA A 374 -5.63 -16.62 -15.20
C ALA A 374 -6.42 -16.37 -13.91
N PHE A 375 -7.72 -16.03 -13.99
CA PHE A 375 -8.58 -15.90 -12.81
C PHE A 375 -8.77 -17.22 -12.04
N ILE A 376 -8.83 -18.36 -12.74
CA ILE A 376 -8.84 -19.68 -12.06
C ILE A 376 -7.56 -19.85 -11.23
N ALA A 377 -6.40 -19.58 -11.81
CA ALA A 377 -5.12 -19.70 -11.13
C ALA A 377 -5.01 -18.74 -9.93
N MET A 378 -5.46 -17.49 -10.09
CA MET A 378 -5.53 -16.52 -8.99
C MET A 378 -6.32 -17.06 -7.82
N ARG A 379 -7.52 -17.61 -8.09
CA ARG A 379 -8.38 -18.14 -7.03
C ARG A 379 -7.78 -19.35 -6.33
N LEU A 380 -7.16 -20.26 -7.08
CA LEU A 380 -6.51 -21.44 -6.49
C LEU A 380 -5.34 -21.07 -5.56
N LEU A 381 -4.72 -19.91 -5.77
CA LEU A 381 -3.60 -19.40 -4.97
C LEU A 381 -4.02 -18.33 -3.94
N GLY A 382 -5.32 -18.02 -3.83
CA GLY A 382 -5.82 -17.01 -2.90
C GLY A 382 -5.42 -15.57 -3.24
N LEU A 383 -5.07 -15.28 -4.49
CA LEU A 383 -4.74 -13.93 -4.94
C LEU A 383 -6.01 -13.13 -5.23
N GLY A 384 -6.19 -11.99 -4.55
CA GLY A 384 -7.29 -11.07 -4.82
C GLY A 384 -7.15 -10.33 -6.16
N ALA A 385 -8.26 -9.75 -6.62
CA ALA A 385 -8.32 -8.86 -7.76
C ALA A 385 -8.20 -7.39 -7.29
N ASN A 386 -7.09 -6.77 -7.66
CA ASN A 386 -6.74 -5.37 -7.38
C ASN A 386 -6.04 -4.74 -8.61
N ILE A 387 -5.68 -3.46 -8.52
CA ILE A 387 -5.02 -2.73 -9.62
C ILE A 387 -3.77 -3.47 -10.12
N MET A 388 -2.95 -4.00 -9.20
CA MET A 388 -1.69 -4.66 -9.54
C MET A 388 -1.92 -6.00 -10.23
N SER A 389 -2.79 -6.85 -9.67
CA SER A 389 -3.09 -8.17 -10.24
C SER A 389 -3.76 -8.04 -11.61
N LEU A 390 -4.76 -7.16 -11.76
CA LEU A 390 -5.44 -6.94 -13.03
C LEU A 390 -4.54 -6.19 -14.03
N GLY A 391 -3.66 -5.31 -13.56
CA GLY A 391 -2.64 -4.65 -14.38
C GLY A 391 -1.66 -5.64 -15.01
N GLY A 392 -1.29 -6.71 -14.31
CA GLY A 392 -0.50 -7.80 -14.89
C GLY A 392 -1.21 -8.51 -16.05
N ILE A 393 -2.54 -8.63 -15.99
CA ILE A 393 -3.35 -9.16 -17.11
C ILE A 393 -3.35 -8.16 -18.28
N ALA A 394 -3.55 -6.87 -18.01
CA ALA A 394 -3.54 -5.81 -19.01
C ALA A 394 -2.22 -5.80 -19.81
N ILE A 395 -1.08 -5.81 -19.10
CA ILE A 395 0.25 -5.89 -19.70
C ILE A 395 0.43 -7.17 -20.53
N ALA A 396 -0.20 -8.28 -20.14
CA ALA A 396 -0.11 -9.54 -20.87
C ALA A 396 -0.92 -9.53 -22.18
N ILE A 397 -2.03 -8.78 -22.31
CA ILE A 397 -2.95 -8.85 -23.47
C ILE A 397 -2.22 -8.67 -24.80
N GLY A 398 -1.36 -7.65 -24.89
CA GLY A 398 -0.59 -7.37 -26.10
C GLY A 398 0.32 -8.52 -26.53
N ALA A 399 0.92 -9.24 -25.56
CA ALA A 399 1.80 -10.38 -25.84
C ALA A 399 1.04 -11.70 -25.99
N MET A 400 -0.12 -11.86 -25.33
CA MET A 400 -0.94 -13.08 -25.41
C MET A 400 -1.42 -13.37 -26.83
N ILE A 401 -1.75 -12.32 -27.58
CA ILE A 401 -2.29 -12.47 -28.94
C ILE A 401 -1.21 -12.81 -29.97
N ASP A 402 0.08 -12.55 -29.67
CA ASP A 402 1.17 -12.68 -30.63
C ASP A 402 1.27 -14.09 -31.21
N ALA A 403 1.27 -15.11 -30.36
CA ALA A 403 1.37 -16.49 -30.82
C ALA A 403 0.19 -16.91 -31.71
N ALA A 404 -1.03 -16.42 -31.44
CA ALA A 404 -2.16 -16.67 -32.33
C ALA A 404 -1.98 -15.96 -33.67
N ILE A 405 -1.55 -14.71 -33.66
CA ILE A 405 -1.31 -13.92 -34.87
C ILE A 405 -0.26 -14.59 -35.76
N VAL A 406 0.92 -14.92 -35.21
CA VAL A 406 2.01 -15.53 -35.97
C VAL A 406 1.60 -16.90 -36.52
N MET A 407 0.83 -17.68 -35.78
CA MET A 407 0.32 -18.98 -36.22
C MET A 407 -0.71 -18.86 -37.35
N ILE A 408 -1.64 -17.90 -37.25
CA ILE A 408 -2.63 -17.61 -38.29
C ILE A 408 -1.95 -17.12 -39.57
N GLU A 409 -0.97 -16.23 -39.44
CA GLU A 409 -0.20 -15.72 -40.56
C GLU A 409 0.59 -16.83 -41.26
N ASN A 410 1.26 -17.72 -40.50
CA ASN A 410 1.95 -18.86 -41.10
C ASN A 410 0.97 -19.77 -41.85
N ALA A 411 -0.23 -19.98 -41.31
CA ALA A 411 -1.27 -20.76 -41.97
C ALA A 411 -1.83 -20.10 -43.24
N HIS A 412 -2.02 -18.79 -43.27
CA HIS A 412 -2.42 -18.06 -44.49
C HIS A 412 -1.39 -18.26 -45.60
N LYS A 413 -0.10 -18.13 -45.27
CA LYS A 413 1.01 -18.33 -46.22
C LYS A 413 1.07 -19.75 -46.77
N HIS A 414 0.82 -20.75 -45.93
CA HIS A 414 0.76 -22.16 -46.36
C HIS A 414 -0.46 -22.44 -47.25
N LEU A 415 -1.60 -21.82 -46.96
CA LEU A 415 -2.81 -21.96 -47.78
C LEU A 415 -2.67 -21.28 -49.15
N GLU A 416 -1.93 -20.17 -49.25
CA GLU A 416 -1.63 -19.50 -50.53
C GLU A 416 -0.68 -20.34 -51.42
N ARG A 417 0.28 -21.05 -50.80
CA ARG A 417 1.30 -21.85 -51.52
C ARG A 417 0.88 -23.32 -51.75
N ALA A 418 -0.28 -23.74 -51.26
CA ALA A 418 -0.68 -25.14 -51.28
C ALA A 418 -1.11 -25.64 -52.67
N PRO A 419 -0.77 -26.90 -53.05
CA PRO A 419 -1.29 -27.52 -54.26
C PRO A 419 -2.82 -27.69 -54.22
N PRO A 420 -3.55 -27.57 -55.35
CA PRO A 420 -5.02 -27.55 -55.38
C PRO A 420 -5.73 -28.84 -54.90
N ARG A 421 -5.01 -29.92 -54.56
CA ARG A 421 -5.56 -31.21 -54.10
C ARG A 421 -5.28 -31.56 -52.63
N LYS A 422 -4.50 -30.77 -51.88
CA LYS A 422 -4.16 -31.11 -50.48
C LYS A 422 -5.31 -30.73 -49.51
N PRO A 423 -5.72 -31.60 -48.57
CA PRO A 423 -6.78 -31.29 -47.60
C PRO A 423 -6.42 -30.07 -46.74
N ARG A 424 -7.35 -29.12 -46.58
CA ARG A 424 -7.14 -27.89 -45.79
C ARG A 424 -6.66 -28.15 -44.36
N VAL A 425 -7.26 -29.14 -43.68
CA VAL A 425 -6.94 -29.45 -42.28
C VAL A 425 -5.48 -29.88 -42.17
N GLU A 426 -4.97 -30.66 -43.12
CA GLU A 426 -3.58 -31.10 -43.16
C GLU A 426 -2.62 -29.92 -43.36
N ILE A 427 -2.95 -28.98 -44.26
CA ILE A 427 -2.18 -27.75 -44.48
C ILE A 427 -2.11 -26.90 -43.21
N LEU A 428 -3.26 -26.73 -42.51
CA LEU A 428 -3.33 -25.96 -41.27
C LEU A 428 -2.52 -26.61 -40.14
N VAL A 429 -2.56 -27.94 -40.02
CA VAL A 429 -1.81 -28.69 -39.00
C VAL A 429 -0.31 -28.66 -39.27
N GLU A 430 0.11 -28.74 -40.53
CA GLU A 430 1.51 -28.62 -40.94
C GLU A 430 2.05 -27.21 -40.63
N ALA A 431 1.30 -26.17 -41.02
CA ALA A 431 1.66 -24.78 -40.74
C ALA A 431 1.75 -24.49 -39.24
N ALA A 432 0.81 -25.01 -38.43
CA ALA A 432 0.85 -24.84 -36.98
C ALA A 432 1.98 -25.66 -36.33
N SER A 433 2.30 -26.84 -36.86
CA SER A 433 3.38 -27.70 -36.36
C SER A 433 4.78 -27.14 -36.61
N GLU A 434 4.94 -26.34 -37.67
CA GLU A 434 6.21 -25.68 -38.02
C GLU A 434 6.58 -24.58 -37.00
N VAL A 435 5.64 -23.67 -36.71
CA VAL A 435 5.91 -22.51 -35.84
C VAL A 435 5.52 -22.72 -34.38
N GLY A 436 4.61 -23.65 -34.10
CA GLY A 436 4.07 -23.89 -32.76
C GLY A 436 5.11 -24.15 -31.67
N PRO A 437 6.15 -24.99 -31.90
CA PRO A 437 7.22 -25.17 -30.91
C PRO A 437 7.98 -23.88 -30.60
N ALA A 438 8.34 -23.09 -31.61
CA ALA A 438 9.09 -21.85 -31.42
C ALA A 438 8.28 -20.80 -30.65
N LEU A 439 6.98 -20.66 -30.98
CA LEU A 439 6.07 -19.75 -30.29
C LEU A 439 5.81 -20.17 -28.84
N PHE A 440 5.65 -21.48 -28.59
CA PHE A 440 5.51 -21.96 -27.22
C PHE A 440 6.75 -21.63 -26.37
N PHE A 441 7.95 -21.82 -26.93
CA PHE A 441 9.19 -21.46 -26.24
C PHE A 441 9.39 -19.95 -26.09
N SER A 442 8.95 -19.11 -27.04
CA SER A 442 9.02 -17.64 -26.91
C SER A 442 8.13 -17.12 -25.79
N LEU A 443 6.88 -17.62 -25.70
CA LEU A 443 5.98 -17.27 -24.61
C LEU A 443 6.50 -17.76 -23.25
N LEU A 444 7.18 -18.92 -23.23
CA LEU A 444 7.84 -19.41 -22.02
C LEU A 444 9.00 -18.51 -21.58
N ILE A 445 9.79 -17.97 -22.51
CA ILE A 445 10.83 -16.97 -22.20
C ILE A 445 10.20 -15.74 -21.55
N ILE A 446 9.09 -15.23 -22.10
CA ILE A 446 8.38 -14.09 -21.52
C ILE A 446 7.84 -14.41 -20.12
N THR A 447 7.41 -15.65 -19.89
CA THR A 447 6.88 -16.09 -18.61
C THR A 447 8.00 -16.18 -17.56
N VAL A 448 9.09 -16.88 -17.88
CA VAL A 448 10.21 -17.12 -16.96
C VAL A 448 11.02 -15.85 -16.70
N SER A 449 11.08 -14.91 -17.66
CA SER A 449 11.78 -13.62 -17.47
C SER A 449 11.21 -12.78 -16.32
N PHE A 450 9.99 -13.04 -15.86
CA PHE A 450 9.38 -12.36 -14.71
C PHE A 450 9.60 -13.07 -13.39
N LEU A 451 10.06 -14.32 -13.39
CA LEU A 451 10.25 -15.09 -12.18
C LEU A 451 11.17 -14.38 -11.16
N PRO A 452 12.24 -13.67 -11.58
CA PRO A 452 13.08 -12.92 -10.64
C PRO A 452 12.35 -11.81 -9.86
N ILE A 453 11.21 -11.31 -10.33
CA ILE A 453 10.41 -10.30 -9.59
C ILE A 453 9.88 -10.87 -8.27
N PHE A 454 9.61 -12.17 -8.18
CA PHE A 454 9.19 -12.82 -6.93
C PHE A 454 10.28 -12.84 -5.85
N THR A 455 11.51 -12.45 -6.19
CA THR A 455 12.58 -12.32 -5.22
C THR A 455 12.57 -10.96 -4.52
N LEU A 456 11.72 -10.01 -4.94
CA LEU A 456 11.49 -8.77 -4.21
C LEU A 456 10.83 -9.08 -2.87
N GLU A 457 11.28 -8.39 -1.83
CA GLU A 457 10.88 -8.64 -0.44
C GLU A 457 9.98 -7.49 0.06
N SER A 458 9.36 -7.63 1.24
CA SER A 458 8.63 -6.57 1.94
C SER A 458 7.57 -5.86 1.08
N GLN A 459 7.49 -4.53 1.20
CA GLN A 459 6.47 -3.70 0.56
C GLN A 459 6.51 -3.80 -0.98
N GLU A 460 7.69 -3.72 -1.58
CA GLU A 460 7.87 -3.87 -3.03
C GLU A 460 7.46 -5.27 -3.51
N GLY A 461 7.80 -6.32 -2.76
CA GLY A 461 7.40 -7.69 -3.04
C GLY A 461 5.88 -7.88 -3.00
N ARG A 462 5.22 -7.38 -1.95
CA ARG A 462 3.75 -7.46 -1.80
C ARG A 462 3.00 -6.67 -2.87
N LEU A 463 3.55 -5.55 -3.32
CA LEU A 463 2.95 -4.72 -4.36
C LEU A 463 3.05 -5.38 -5.76
N PHE A 464 4.23 -5.90 -6.13
CA PHE A 464 4.48 -6.39 -7.50
C PHE A 464 4.30 -7.90 -7.68
N SER A 465 4.29 -8.71 -6.62
CA SER A 465 4.07 -10.15 -6.74
C SER A 465 2.71 -10.50 -7.38
N PRO A 466 1.58 -9.89 -6.99
CA PRO A 466 0.30 -10.14 -7.65
C PRO A 466 0.33 -9.83 -9.15
N LEU A 467 1.00 -8.73 -9.54
CA LEU A 467 1.20 -8.37 -10.95
C LEU A 467 2.02 -9.42 -11.70
N ALA A 468 3.13 -9.87 -11.10
CA ALA A 468 3.97 -10.89 -11.69
C ALA A 468 3.24 -12.24 -11.84
N PHE A 469 2.44 -12.64 -10.85
CA PHE A 469 1.63 -13.85 -10.89
C PHE A 469 0.61 -13.81 -12.03
N THR A 470 -0.23 -12.79 -12.09
CA THR A 470 -1.29 -12.72 -13.10
C THR A 470 -0.73 -12.62 -14.50
N LYS A 471 0.32 -11.82 -14.72
CA LYS A 471 1.03 -11.75 -15.99
C LYS A 471 1.59 -13.12 -16.37
N THR A 472 2.20 -13.84 -15.43
CA THR A 472 2.72 -15.20 -15.65
C THR A 472 1.60 -16.18 -15.99
N PHE A 473 0.47 -16.17 -15.27
CA PHE A 473 -0.66 -17.06 -15.55
C PHE A 473 -1.33 -16.75 -16.88
N SER A 474 -1.50 -15.48 -17.23
CA SER A 474 -2.01 -15.05 -18.53
C SER A 474 -1.11 -15.53 -19.67
N MET A 475 0.22 -15.36 -19.54
CA MET A 475 1.17 -15.83 -20.56
C MET A 475 1.24 -17.36 -20.64
N ALA A 476 1.22 -18.06 -19.51
CA ALA A 476 1.19 -19.52 -19.47
C ALA A 476 -0.11 -20.08 -20.07
N ALA A 477 -1.25 -19.44 -19.79
CA ALA A 477 -2.54 -19.76 -20.41
C ALA A 477 -2.48 -19.52 -21.91
N ALA A 478 -1.94 -18.39 -22.36
CA ALA A 478 -1.75 -18.10 -23.79
C ALA A 478 -0.85 -19.13 -24.48
N ALA A 479 0.26 -19.54 -23.84
CA ALA A 479 1.14 -20.58 -24.36
C ALA A 479 0.41 -21.93 -24.50
N LEU A 480 -0.37 -22.33 -23.49
CA LEU A 480 -1.16 -23.56 -23.53
C LEU A 480 -2.27 -23.50 -24.60
N LEU A 481 -3.00 -22.38 -24.69
CA LEU A 481 -4.04 -22.17 -25.69
C LEU A 481 -3.47 -22.11 -27.12
N SER A 482 -2.27 -21.57 -27.30
CA SER A 482 -1.61 -21.47 -28.61
C SER A 482 -1.34 -22.83 -29.25
N VAL A 483 -1.10 -23.88 -28.45
CA VAL A 483 -0.82 -25.23 -28.96
C VAL A 483 -2.03 -26.16 -28.89
N THR A 484 -3.16 -25.71 -28.32
CA THR A 484 -4.39 -26.50 -28.15
C THR A 484 -5.58 -25.86 -28.87
N LEU A 485 -6.11 -24.76 -28.32
CA LEU A 485 -7.32 -24.11 -28.78
C LEU A 485 -7.12 -23.37 -30.11
N VAL A 486 -5.99 -22.68 -30.31
CA VAL A 486 -5.73 -21.91 -31.53
C VAL A 486 -5.74 -22.79 -32.78
N PRO A 487 -5.03 -23.94 -32.85
CA PRO A 487 -5.12 -24.87 -33.99
C PRO A 487 -6.55 -25.37 -34.26
N ALA A 488 -7.32 -25.68 -33.21
CA ALA A 488 -8.71 -26.11 -33.33
C ALA A 488 -9.62 -24.99 -33.88
N LEU A 489 -9.47 -23.76 -33.37
CA LEU A 489 -10.18 -22.58 -33.86
C LEU A 489 -9.80 -22.24 -35.31
N MET A 490 -8.55 -22.45 -35.71
CA MET A 490 -8.10 -22.25 -37.09
C MET A 490 -8.83 -23.18 -38.06
N VAL A 491 -9.01 -24.46 -37.71
CA VAL A 491 -9.79 -25.43 -38.53
C VAL A 491 -11.25 -24.99 -38.70
N LEU A 492 -11.83 -24.34 -37.69
CA LEU A 492 -13.20 -23.86 -37.73
C LEU A 492 -13.35 -22.55 -38.51
N PHE A 493 -12.53 -21.54 -38.20
CA PHE A 493 -12.73 -20.16 -38.65
C PHE A 493 -11.92 -19.75 -39.89
N VAL A 494 -10.79 -20.40 -40.18
CA VAL A 494 -10.00 -20.14 -41.39
C VAL A 494 -10.66 -20.86 -42.58
N ARG A 495 -11.80 -20.31 -43.04
CA ARG A 495 -12.55 -20.77 -44.22
C ARG A 495 -12.94 -19.61 -45.12
N GLY A 496 -12.84 -19.81 -46.44
CA GLY A 496 -13.22 -18.84 -47.46
C GLY A 496 -12.05 -18.43 -48.34
N HIS A 497 -12.25 -17.37 -49.12
CA HIS A 497 -11.21 -16.82 -49.99
C HIS A 497 -10.25 -15.97 -49.15
N ILE A 498 -8.99 -16.42 -49.03
CA ILE A 498 -7.95 -15.70 -48.30
C ILE A 498 -7.33 -14.69 -49.27
N VAL A 499 -7.27 -13.42 -48.87
CA VAL A 499 -6.71 -12.35 -49.69
C VAL A 499 -5.20 -12.53 -49.78
N PRO A 500 -4.60 -12.63 -50.99
CA PRO A 500 -3.16 -12.74 -51.17
C PRO A 500 -2.39 -11.60 -50.52
N GLU A 501 -1.21 -11.91 -49.96
CA GLU A 501 -0.39 -10.98 -49.18
C GLU A 501 -0.12 -9.64 -49.90
N ARG A 502 0.10 -9.69 -51.23
CA ARG A 502 0.43 -8.53 -52.07
C ARG A 502 -0.72 -7.53 -52.24
N LYS A 503 -1.96 -7.93 -51.94
CA LYS A 503 -3.16 -7.09 -52.09
C LYS A 503 -3.50 -6.31 -50.82
N ASN A 504 -2.87 -6.60 -49.67
CA ASN A 504 -3.10 -5.81 -48.45
C ASN A 504 -2.37 -4.45 -48.55
N PRO A 505 -3.09 -3.31 -48.53
CA PRO A 505 -2.48 -1.98 -48.66
C PRO A 505 -1.50 -1.65 -47.54
N VAL A 506 -1.77 -2.09 -46.30
CA VAL A 506 -0.89 -1.86 -45.14
C VAL A 506 0.45 -2.56 -45.35
N ASN A 507 0.42 -3.81 -45.81
CA ASN A 507 1.63 -4.58 -46.04
C ASN A 507 2.43 -4.04 -47.24
N ARG A 508 1.76 -3.65 -48.32
CA ARG A 508 2.42 -3.08 -49.50
C ARG A 508 3.20 -1.82 -49.15
N ILE A 509 2.63 -0.93 -48.34
CA ILE A 509 3.30 0.29 -47.88
C ILE A 509 4.48 -0.05 -46.96
N LEU A 510 4.30 -0.96 -45.99
CA LEU A 510 5.37 -1.37 -45.07
C LEU A 510 6.55 -2.00 -45.81
N ILE A 511 6.30 -2.91 -46.76
CA ILE A 511 7.34 -3.55 -47.57
C ILE A 511 8.02 -2.52 -48.47
N TRP A 512 7.25 -1.62 -49.10
CA TRP A 512 7.79 -0.56 -49.94
C TRP A 512 8.71 0.37 -49.16
N LEU A 513 8.36 0.71 -47.91
CA LEU A 513 9.18 1.54 -47.03
C LEU A 513 10.42 0.79 -46.52
N TYR A 514 10.28 -0.49 -46.17
CA TYR A 514 11.37 -1.26 -45.56
C TYR A 514 12.42 -1.76 -46.57
N ARG A 515 12.02 -2.15 -47.78
CA ARG A 515 12.91 -2.68 -48.83
C ARG A 515 14.11 -1.76 -49.16
N PRO A 516 13.96 -0.43 -49.34
CA PRO A 516 15.10 0.46 -49.55
C PRO A 516 15.97 0.59 -48.31
N VAL A 517 15.37 0.60 -47.11
CA VAL A 517 16.09 0.70 -45.83
C VAL A 517 17.02 -0.50 -45.65
N ILE A 518 16.51 -1.73 -45.77
CA ILE A 518 17.32 -2.93 -45.58
C ILE A 518 18.37 -3.10 -46.70
N SER A 519 18.07 -2.69 -47.93
CA SER A 519 19.05 -2.67 -49.03
C SER A 519 20.22 -1.72 -48.73
N GLY A 520 19.93 -0.53 -48.20
CA GLY A 520 20.95 0.40 -47.71
C GLY A 520 21.79 -0.19 -46.57
N VAL A 521 21.12 -0.75 -45.55
CA VAL A 521 21.76 -1.37 -44.38
C VAL A 521 22.71 -2.51 -44.77
N LEU A 522 22.33 -3.34 -45.75
CA LEU A 522 23.18 -4.43 -46.23
C LEU A 522 24.42 -3.94 -47.00
N LYS A 523 24.41 -2.73 -47.57
CA LYS A 523 25.59 -2.11 -48.20
C LYS A 523 26.55 -1.50 -47.18
N VAL A 524 26.04 -0.90 -46.10
CA VAL A 524 26.85 -0.17 -45.09
C VAL A 524 26.76 -0.77 -43.67
N LYS A 525 26.81 -2.11 -43.56
CA LYS A 525 26.63 -2.86 -42.30
C LYS A 525 27.45 -2.33 -41.12
N THR A 526 28.72 -1.98 -41.33
CA THR A 526 29.59 -1.47 -40.26
C THR A 526 29.16 -0.10 -39.75
N LEU A 527 28.74 0.79 -40.66
CA LEU A 527 28.25 2.12 -40.29
C LEU A 527 26.95 2.02 -39.50
N THR A 528 26.04 1.11 -39.89
CA THR A 528 24.79 0.86 -39.16
C THR A 528 25.05 0.36 -37.74
N ILE A 529 26.01 -0.55 -37.53
CA ILE A 529 26.37 -1.04 -36.20
C ILE A 529 27.00 0.08 -35.36
N LEU A 530 27.91 0.88 -35.94
CA LEU A 530 28.53 2.01 -35.24
C LEU A 530 27.49 3.07 -34.85
N ALA A 531 26.54 3.39 -35.73
CA ALA A 531 25.45 4.31 -35.44
C ALA A 531 24.56 3.79 -34.29
N ALA A 532 24.24 2.49 -34.27
CA ALA A 532 23.50 1.89 -33.17
C ALA A 532 24.25 2.03 -31.84
N VAL A 533 25.56 1.74 -31.82
CA VAL A 533 26.40 1.91 -30.61
C VAL A 533 26.48 3.38 -30.19
N ALA A 534 26.55 4.33 -31.13
CA ALA A 534 26.54 5.75 -30.81
C ALA A 534 25.21 6.21 -30.18
N ILE A 535 24.07 5.71 -30.66
CA ILE A 535 22.75 5.97 -30.05
C ILE A 535 22.67 5.39 -28.63
N LEU A 536 23.20 4.18 -28.43
CA LEU A 536 23.29 3.57 -27.11
C LEU A 536 24.15 4.42 -26.16
N ALA A 537 25.29 4.93 -26.62
CA ALA A 537 26.13 5.84 -25.83
C ALA A 537 25.43 7.17 -25.53
N ALA A 538 24.70 7.74 -26.49
CA ALA A 538 23.93 8.97 -26.30
C ALA A 538 22.81 8.83 -25.25
N THR A 539 22.32 7.60 -25.03
CA THR A 539 21.28 7.30 -24.03
C THR A 539 21.78 7.42 -22.58
N VAL A 540 23.10 7.44 -22.37
CA VAL A 540 23.68 7.70 -21.05
C VAL A 540 23.31 9.10 -20.55
N TRP A 541 23.15 10.09 -21.44
CA TRP A 541 22.78 11.46 -21.07
C TRP A 541 21.40 11.55 -20.42
N PRO A 542 20.28 11.11 -21.03
CA PRO A 542 18.98 11.14 -20.37
C PRO A 542 18.95 10.25 -19.12
N ALA A 543 19.66 9.11 -19.13
CA ALA A 543 19.74 8.22 -17.96
C ALA A 543 20.33 8.91 -16.71
N GLN A 544 21.28 9.84 -16.88
CA GLN A 544 21.87 10.61 -15.77
C GLN A 544 20.96 11.73 -15.24
N HIS A 545 19.94 12.13 -15.99
CA HIS A 545 19.02 13.22 -15.62
C HIS A 545 17.69 12.72 -15.03
N ILE A 546 17.44 11.41 -15.05
CA ILE A 546 16.26 10.79 -14.45
C ILE A 546 16.49 10.67 -12.94
N GLY A 547 15.57 11.22 -12.13
CA GLY A 547 15.62 11.12 -10.68
C GLY A 547 15.24 9.74 -10.15
N SER A 548 15.33 9.54 -8.84
CA SER A 548 14.99 8.28 -8.15
C SER A 548 13.82 8.45 -7.18
N GLU A 549 12.85 7.53 -7.23
CA GLU A 549 11.73 7.48 -6.29
C GLU A 549 11.39 6.02 -5.97
N PHE A 550 10.83 5.74 -4.78
CA PHE A 550 10.44 4.37 -4.44
C PHE A 550 9.26 3.90 -5.31
N MET A 551 8.17 4.66 -5.31
CA MET A 551 6.96 4.42 -6.10
C MET A 551 6.24 5.75 -6.40
N PRO A 552 5.51 5.86 -7.53
CA PRO A 552 4.70 7.03 -7.81
C PRO A 552 3.54 7.14 -6.82
N ASN A 553 3.04 8.36 -6.63
CA ASN A 553 1.89 8.62 -5.77
C ASN A 553 0.62 8.04 -6.41
N LEU A 554 -0.04 7.08 -5.75
CA LEU A 554 -1.37 6.62 -6.10
C LEU A 554 -2.38 7.73 -5.79
N ASP A 555 -3.31 8.04 -6.69
CA ASP A 555 -4.44 8.93 -6.38
C ASP A 555 -5.60 8.16 -5.72
N GLU A 556 -5.80 8.39 -4.42
CA GLU A 556 -6.87 7.76 -3.63
C GLU A 556 -8.22 8.52 -3.71
N GLY A 557 -8.30 9.66 -4.42
CA GLY A 557 -9.50 10.52 -4.43
C GLY A 557 -9.85 11.18 -3.09
N THR A 558 -9.10 10.86 -2.04
CA THR A 558 -9.20 11.41 -0.69
C THR A 558 -7.80 11.84 -0.24
N LEU A 559 -7.71 13.00 0.41
CA LEU A 559 -6.47 13.49 0.99
C LEU A 559 -6.50 13.35 2.50
N MET A 560 -5.33 13.21 3.10
CA MET A 560 -5.14 13.20 4.54
C MET A 560 -4.18 14.32 4.92
N TYR A 561 -4.66 15.26 5.72
CA TYR A 561 -3.88 16.37 6.24
C TYR A 561 -3.44 16.04 7.68
N MET A 562 -2.12 16.03 7.92
CA MET A 562 -1.53 15.56 9.18
C MET A 562 -0.60 16.60 9.82
N PRO A 563 -1.09 17.79 10.18
CA PRO A 563 -0.23 18.78 10.79
C PRO A 563 0.19 18.35 12.19
N THR A 564 1.35 18.84 12.61
CA THR A 564 1.77 18.79 14.02
C THR A 564 2.13 20.13 14.55
N THR A 565 1.73 20.37 15.80
CA THR A 565 2.12 21.55 16.57
C THR A 565 3.13 21.17 17.65
N LEU A 566 3.59 22.17 18.39
CA LEU A 566 4.47 21.96 19.52
C LEU A 566 3.75 21.19 20.63
N PRO A 567 4.43 20.26 21.32
CA PRO A 567 3.84 19.53 22.44
C PRO A 567 3.38 20.45 23.57
N GLY A 568 2.37 20.02 24.32
CA GLY A 568 1.81 20.77 25.45
C GLY A 568 0.64 21.67 25.10
N ILE A 569 0.08 21.58 23.89
CA ILE A 569 -1.20 22.21 23.55
C ILE A 569 -2.32 21.60 24.40
N SER A 570 -3.24 22.42 24.91
CA SER A 570 -4.42 21.92 25.63
C SER A 570 -5.44 21.32 24.66
N VAL A 571 -6.21 20.34 25.13
CA VAL A 571 -7.32 19.72 24.37
C VAL A 571 -8.28 20.79 23.83
N THR A 572 -8.61 21.81 24.63
CA THR A 572 -9.46 22.93 24.20
C THR A 572 -8.85 23.70 23.04
N LYS A 573 -7.56 24.05 23.12
CA LYS A 573 -6.90 24.82 22.05
C LYS A 573 -6.69 23.97 20.80
N ALA A 574 -6.45 22.67 20.95
CA ALA A 574 -6.39 21.73 19.85
C ALA A 574 -7.74 21.65 19.11
N ALA A 575 -8.86 21.57 19.83
CA ALA A 575 -10.20 21.59 19.21
C ALA A 575 -10.45 22.89 18.42
N GLU A 576 -10.12 24.04 18.99
CA GLU A 576 -10.26 25.34 18.30
C GLU A 576 -9.39 25.42 17.04
N LEU A 577 -8.14 24.94 17.13
CA LEU A 577 -7.20 24.94 15.99
C LEU A 577 -7.71 24.03 14.87
N MET A 578 -8.11 22.81 15.21
CA MET A 578 -8.67 21.84 14.26
C MET A 578 -9.91 22.39 13.57
N GLN A 579 -10.88 22.91 14.33
CA GLN A 579 -12.10 23.48 13.75
C GLN A 579 -11.80 24.65 12.81
N THR A 580 -10.79 25.47 13.14
CA THR A 580 -10.37 26.57 12.26
C THR A 580 -9.75 26.03 10.98
N GLN A 581 -8.89 25.02 11.07
CA GLN A 581 -8.28 24.35 9.92
C GLN A 581 -9.33 23.70 9.03
N ASP A 582 -10.26 22.95 9.63
CA ASP A 582 -11.31 22.23 8.90
C ASP A 582 -12.25 23.19 8.18
N ARG A 583 -12.58 24.33 8.78
CA ARG A 583 -13.35 25.40 8.13
C ARG A 583 -12.62 25.99 6.91
N ILE A 584 -11.31 26.20 7.02
CA ILE A 584 -10.50 26.68 5.90
C ILE A 584 -10.48 25.64 4.77
N ILE A 585 -10.22 24.38 5.10
CA ILE A 585 -10.22 23.29 4.11
C ILE A 585 -11.59 23.17 3.44
N LYS A 586 -12.67 23.24 4.23
CA LYS A 586 -14.03 23.12 3.72
C LYS A 586 -14.45 24.27 2.79
N SER A 587 -13.78 25.42 2.87
CA SER A 587 -14.04 26.57 2.00
C SER A 587 -13.65 26.35 0.53
N PHE A 588 -12.78 25.36 0.25
CA PHE A 588 -12.35 25.05 -1.11
C PHE A 588 -13.47 24.34 -1.89
N PRO A 589 -13.82 24.81 -3.11
CA PRO A 589 -14.92 24.23 -3.90
C PRO A 589 -14.76 22.75 -4.23
N GLU A 590 -13.53 22.27 -4.36
CA GLU A 590 -13.20 20.87 -4.64
C GLU A 590 -13.50 19.92 -3.47
N VAL A 591 -13.62 20.44 -2.24
CA VAL A 591 -13.77 19.63 -1.03
C VAL A 591 -15.25 19.30 -0.76
N GLN A 592 -15.56 18.00 -0.68
CA GLN A 592 -16.89 17.48 -0.37
C GLN A 592 -17.15 17.45 1.14
N SER A 593 -16.23 16.92 1.93
CA SER A 593 -16.35 16.86 3.40
C SER A 593 -14.97 16.90 4.05
N VAL A 594 -14.94 17.35 5.29
CA VAL A 594 -13.73 17.43 6.12
C VAL A 594 -14.05 16.81 7.47
N PHE A 595 -13.30 15.77 7.84
CA PHE A 595 -13.42 15.11 9.13
C PHE A 595 -12.09 15.21 9.86
N GLY A 596 -11.99 16.18 10.76
CA GLY A 596 -10.81 16.39 11.59
C GLY A 596 -10.81 15.45 12.78
N LYS A 597 -9.63 14.89 13.09
CA LYS A 597 -9.36 14.21 14.36
C LYS A 597 -8.11 14.79 15.00
N ALA A 598 -8.19 15.21 16.26
CA ALA A 598 -7.03 15.56 17.08
C ALA A 598 -6.83 14.49 18.15
N GLY A 599 -5.59 14.01 18.35
CA GLY A 599 -5.35 12.88 19.24
C GLY A 599 -5.89 11.57 18.68
N ARG A 600 -6.22 10.61 19.56
CA ARG A 600 -6.47 9.22 19.20
C ARG A 600 -7.92 8.76 19.33
N ALA A 601 -8.32 7.80 18.49
CA ALA A 601 -9.49 6.97 18.70
C ALA A 601 -9.26 5.93 19.82
N LEU A 602 -10.34 5.35 20.33
CA LEU A 602 -10.29 4.31 21.36
C LEU A 602 -9.95 2.94 20.73
N THR A 603 -8.72 2.79 20.21
CA THR A 603 -8.18 1.55 19.64
C THR A 603 -6.65 1.52 19.75
N ALA A 604 -6.08 0.32 19.80
CA ALA A 604 -4.64 0.11 19.81
C ALA A 604 -3.96 0.49 18.48
N THR A 605 -4.71 0.64 17.37
CA THR A 605 -4.16 0.99 16.07
C THR A 605 -3.87 2.49 15.89
N ASP A 606 -4.21 3.33 16.89
CA ASP A 606 -4.09 4.79 16.80
C ASP A 606 -3.28 5.39 17.97
N PRO A 607 -1.95 5.51 17.83
CA PRO A 607 -1.08 6.12 18.84
C PRO A 607 -0.95 7.64 18.67
N ALA A 608 -1.98 8.33 18.18
CA ALA A 608 -1.92 9.77 17.93
C ALA A 608 -1.93 10.59 19.24
N PRO A 609 -0.93 11.46 19.49
CA PRO A 609 -0.96 12.41 20.59
C PRO A 609 -1.88 13.61 20.27
N THR A 610 -2.28 14.37 21.28
CA THR A 610 -3.24 15.49 21.14
C THR A 610 -2.75 16.65 20.29
N GLU A 611 -1.44 16.85 20.17
CA GLU A 611 -0.79 17.83 19.31
C GLU A 611 -0.69 17.41 17.83
N MET A 612 -1.11 16.19 17.51
CA MET A 612 -1.16 15.67 16.15
C MET A 612 -2.62 15.61 15.68
N PHE A 613 -2.84 16.12 14.47
CA PHE A 613 -4.14 16.09 13.82
C PHE A 613 -4.08 15.13 12.64
N GLU A 614 -5.21 14.52 12.34
CA GLU A 614 -5.44 13.65 11.21
C GLU A 614 -6.80 14.04 10.62
N THR A 615 -6.77 14.89 9.61
CA THR A 615 -8.00 15.35 8.93
C THR A 615 -8.17 14.59 7.62
N ILE A 616 -9.28 13.87 7.50
CA ILE A 616 -9.68 13.21 6.25
C ILE A 616 -10.46 14.21 5.40
N ILE A 617 -9.99 14.42 4.17
CA ILE A 617 -10.53 15.38 3.22
C ILE A 617 -11.07 14.62 2.01
N GLN A 618 -12.39 14.49 1.93
CA GLN A 618 -13.03 13.87 0.78
C GLN A 618 -13.17 14.90 -0.33
N LEU A 619 -12.65 14.58 -1.52
CA LEU A 619 -12.74 15.45 -2.68
C LEU A 619 -13.97 15.10 -3.52
N LYS A 620 -14.57 16.12 -4.16
CA LYS A 620 -15.60 15.92 -5.17
C LYS A 620 -15.01 15.19 -6.38
N PRO A 621 -15.85 14.55 -7.23
CA PRO A 621 -15.39 14.02 -8.51
C PRO A 621 -14.65 15.08 -9.34
N LYS A 622 -13.56 14.70 -10.01
CA LYS A 622 -12.71 15.62 -10.81
C LYS A 622 -13.48 16.42 -11.86
N SER A 623 -14.61 15.91 -12.35
CA SER A 623 -15.49 16.62 -13.30
C SER A 623 -16.14 17.88 -12.72
N ALA A 624 -16.22 18.01 -11.39
CA ALA A 624 -16.78 19.16 -10.69
C ALA A 624 -15.71 20.18 -10.25
N TRP A 625 -14.44 20.00 -10.63
CA TRP A 625 -13.33 20.85 -10.21
C TRP A 625 -13.21 22.10 -11.07
N ARG A 626 -12.55 23.14 -10.53
CA ARG A 626 -12.16 24.31 -11.31
C ARG A 626 -11.24 23.89 -12.49
N PRO A 627 -11.40 24.49 -13.68
CA PRO A 627 -10.54 24.18 -14.83
C PRO A 627 -9.06 24.39 -14.52
N GLY A 628 -8.21 23.41 -14.89
CA GLY A 628 -6.76 23.49 -14.72
C GLY A 628 -6.24 23.13 -13.32
N VAL A 629 -7.12 22.87 -12.35
CA VAL A 629 -6.72 22.42 -11.01
C VAL A 629 -6.33 20.95 -11.03
N THR A 630 -5.15 20.66 -10.47
CA THR A 630 -4.62 19.31 -10.24
C THR A 630 -4.59 19.04 -8.74
N ILE A 631 -4.40 17.78 -8.35
CA ILE A 631 -4.23 17.43 -6.92
C ILE A 631 -3.04 18.16 -6.32
N ASP A 632 -1.92 18.23 -7.04
CA ASP A 632 -0.71 18.87 -6.51
C ASP A 632 -0.87 20.39 -6.42
N SER A 633 -1.54 21.04 -7.38
CA SER A 633 -1.86 22.46 -7.27
C SER A 633 -2.86 22.74 -6.15
N LEU A 634 -3.87 21.89 -5.98
CA LEU A 634 -4.85 22.01 -4.89
C LEU A 634 -4.18 21.85 -3.52
N LYS A 635 -3.26 20.88 -3.37
CA LYS A 635 -2.46 20.72 -2.15
C LYS A 635 -1.63 21.96 -1.86
N GLN A 636 -1.00 22.56 -2.87
CA GLN A 636 -0.22 23.80 -2.68
C GLN A 636 -1.11 24.98 -2.29
N GLU A 637 -2.29 25.13 -2.90
CA GLU A 637 -3.28 26.16 -2.53
C GLU A 637 -3.76 25.99 -1.09
N MET A 638 -4.11 24.77 -0.68
CA MET A 638 -4.52 24.47 0.69
C MET A 638 -3.38 24.64 1.69
N ASP A 639 -2.16 24.19 1.35
CA ASP A 639 -0.99 24.35 2.20
C ASP A 639 -0.67 25.82 2.47
N ALA A 640 -0.77 26.67 1.44
CA ALA A 640 -0.59 28.11 1.58
C ALA A 640 -1.67 28.75 2.48
N ALA A 641 -2.92 28.27 2.40
CA ALA A 641 -4.03 28.76 3.23
C ALA A 641 -3.94 28.28 4.69
N LEU A 642 -3.23 27.18 4.95
CA LEU A 642 -3.11 26.53 6.26
C LEU A 642 -1.78 26.85 6.96
N GLN A 643 -1.13 27.96 6.62
CA GLN A 643 0.09 28.40 7.30
C GLN A 643 -0.23 29.02 8.67
N PHE A 644 -0.23 28.19 9.72
CA PHE A 644 -0.42 28.63 11.10
C PHE A 644 0.92 28.74 11.85
N PRO A 645 1.12 29.79 12.67
CA PRO A 645 2.30 29.89 13.52
C PRO A 645 2.45 28.69 14.45
N GLY A 646 3.62 28.05 14.42
CA GLY A 646 3.92 26.90 15.27
C GLY A 646 3.31 25.57 14.82
N VAL A 647 2.68 25.53 13.65
CA VAL A 647 2.14 24.31 13.04
C VAL A 647 2.98 23.94 11.82
N SER A 648 3.42 22.68 11.74
CA SER A 648 4.08 22.12 10.57
C SER A 648 3.10 21.26 9.81
N ASN A 649 2.79 21.66 8.57
CA ASN A 649 1.88 20.93 7.70
C ASN A 649 2.55 19.69 7.12
N ALA A 650 1.76 18.65 6.91
CA ALA A 650 2.14 17.46 6.17
C ALA A 650 0.92 16.93 5.42
N TRP A 651 1.13 16.57 4.15
CA TRP A 651 0.07 16.12 3.26
C TRP A 651 0.35 14.70 2.80
N THR A 652 -0.64 13.82 2.93
CA THR A 652 -0.55 12.44 2.45
C THR A 652 -1.93 11.97 1.98
N MET A 653 -2.08 10.67 1.78
CA MET A 653 -3.36 10.02 1.52
C MET A 653 -3.59 8.93 2.56
N PRO A 654 -4.85 8.57 2.88
CA PRO A 654 -5.15 7.67 3.99
C PRO A 654 -4.42 6.32 3.94
N ILE A 655 -4.47 5.60 2.82
CA ILE A 655 -3.88 4.26 2.70
C ILE A 655 -2.36 4.37 2.73
N ARG A 656 -1.78 5.28 1.94
CA ARG A 656 -0.33 5.52 1.94
C ARG A 656 0.21 5.90 3.31
N GLY A 657 -0.38 6.92 3.94
CA GLY A 657 0.08 7.43 5.24
C GLY A 657 0.10 6.35 6.30
N ARG A 658 -0.93 5.49 6.32
CA ARG A 658 -0.99 4.34 7.23
C ARG A 658 0.06 3.27 6.92
N ILE A 659 0.34 2.98 5.64
CA ILE A 659 1.40 2.05 5.26
C ILE A 659 2.79 2.57 5.66
N ASP A 660 3.09 3.84 5.37
CA ASP A 660 4.39 4.46 5.67
C ASP A 660 4.65 4.46 7.20
N MET A 661 3.63 4.82 8.00
CA MET A 661 3.68 4.79 9.47
C MET A 661 3.84 3.37 10.03
N LEU A 662 3.10 2.40 9.51
CA LEU A 662 3.19 1.02 9.96
C LEU A 662 4.58 0.44 9.70
N SER A 663 5.11 0.69 8.51
CA SER A 663 6.29 -0.01 8.02
C SER A 663 7.58 0.62 8.56
N THR A 664 7.72 1.95 8.58
CA THR A 664 8.96 2.64 9.06
C THR A 664 8.83 3.37 10.39
N GLY A 665 7.59 3.64 10.84
CA GLY A 665 7.31 4.53 11.96
C GLY A 665 7.38 6.02 11.61
N ILE A 666 7.81 6.35 10.38
CA ILE A 666 7.90 7.71 9.85
C ILE A 666 6.73 7.94 8.90
N ARG A 667 6.04 9.07 9.08
CA ARG A 667 4.87 9.46 8.27
C ARG A 667 5.21 10.30 7.03
N THR A 668 6.44 10.81 6.93
CA THR A 668 6.95 11.60 5.81
C THR A 668 7.82 10.74 4.89
N PRO A 669 8.01 11.12 3.61
CA PRO A 669 8.84 10.35 2.67
C PRO A 669 10.28 10.14 3.16
N VAL A 670 10.84 11.13 3.85
CA VAL A 670 12.16 11.05 4.50
C VAL A 670 12.01 11.25 5.99
N GLY A 671 12.68 10.41 6.78
CA GLY A 671 12.82 10.56 8.21
C GLY A 671 14.26 10.37 8.66
N VAL A 672 14.66 11.11 9.69
CA VAL A 672 15.94 10.91 10.37
C VAL A 672 15.66 10.46 11.79
N LYS A 673 16.22 9.31 12.18
CA LYS A 673 16.11 8.75 13.52
C LYS A 673 17.40 9.00 14.28
N VAL A 674 17.32 9.66 15.42
CA VAL A 674 18.44 9.90 16.34
C VAL A 674 18.31 8.91 17.50
N TYR A 675 19.33 8.09 17.72
CA TYR A 675 19.40 7.16 18.85
C TYR A 675 20.41 7.66 19.88
N GLY A 676 20.17 7.35 21.16
CA GLY A 676 21.02 7.77 22.26
C GLY A 676 20.49 7.32 23.63
N THR A 677 21.08 7.86 24.70
CA THR A 677 20.75 7.51 26.09
C THR A 677 20.13 8.66 26.88
N ASP A 678 20.24 9.91 26.40
CA ASP A 678 19.72 11.10 27.06
C ASP A 678 18.83 11.90 26.10
N LEU A 679 17.56 12.07 26.48
CA LEU A 679 16.55 12.75 25.64
C LEU A 679 16.89 14.22 25.38
N GLY A 680 17.56 14.90 26.31
CA GLY A 680 17.91 16.31 26.16
C GLY A 680 18.99 16.54 25.12
N GLU A 681 20.03 15.71 25.15
CA GLU A 681 21.09 15.74 24.14
C GLU A 681 20.58 15.26 22.76
N MET A 682 19.71 14.24 22.74
CA MET A 682 19.06 13.80 21.49
C MET A 682 18.23 14.91 20.86
N GLU A 683 17.47 15.68 21.65
CA GLU A 683 16.70 16.82 21.15
C GLU A 683 17.61 17.91 20.57
N LYS A 684 18.75 18.21 21.23
CA LYS A 684 19.73 19.18 20.69
C LYS A 684 20.26 18.73 19.33
N ILE A 685 20.64 17.46 19.20
CA ILE A 685 21.12 16.89 17.93
C ILE A 685 20.01 16.96 16.87
N ALA A 686 18.79 16.55 17.22
CA ALA A 686 17.65 16.57 16.30
C ALA A 686 17.33 18.00 15.81
N ARG A 687 17.40 19.01 16.69
CA ARG A 687 17.23 20.43 16.31
C ARG A 687 18.36 20.95 15.41
N GLN A 688 19.60 20.51 15.63
CA GLN A 688 20.72 20.84 14.73
C GLN A 688 20.48 20.24 13.34
N ILE A 689 20.07 18.97 13.28
CA ILE A 689 19.69 18.29 12.03
C ILE A 689 18.56 19.04 11.34
N GLU A 690 17.49 19.41 12.05
CA GLU A 690 16.37 20.20 11.51
C GLU A 690 16.87 21.52 10.89
N SER A 691 17.72 22.27 11.59
CA SER A 691 18.27 23.54 11.08
C SER A 691 19.08 23.35 9.82
N VAL A 692 19.85 22.27 9.72
CA VAL A 692 20.65 21.96 8.52
C VAL A 692 19.73 21.58 7.37
N LEU A 693 18.75 20.70 7.61
CA LEU A 693 17.82 20.24 6.57
C LEU A 693 16.97 21.37 5.99
N LYS A 694 16.59 22.37 6.80
CA LYS A 694 15.91 23.58 6.31
C LYS A 694 16.72 24.38 5.29
N THR A 695 18.05 24.27 5.31
CA THR A 695 18.93 24.94 4.33
C THR A 695 19.12 24.14 3.05
N VAL A 696 18.77 22.85 3.04
CA VAL A 696 18.85 22.01 1.86
C VAL A 696 17.77 22.44 0.86
N PRO A 697 18.11 22.76 -0.39
CA PRO A 697 17.15 23.17 -1.40
C PRO A 697 16.00 22.16 -1.55
N ARG A 698 14.79 22.65 -1.82
CA ARG A 698 13.60 21.82 -2.07
C ARG A 698 13.09 21.01 -0.86
N THR A 699 13.56 21.31 0.35
CA THR A 699 12.90 20.91 1.59
C THR A 699 11.61 21.72 1.76
N SER A 700 10.47 21.05 1.76
CA SER A 700 9.15 21.69 1.99
C SER A 700 9.00 22.04 3.47
N SER A 701 9.18 21.04 4.32
CA SER A 701 9.18 21.19 5.77
C SER A 701 10.16 20.21 6.40
N ALA A 702 10.79 20.62 7.50
CA ALA A 702 11.59 19.76 8.34
C ALA A 702 11.26 20.07 9.80
N TYR A 703 10.89 19.04 10.56
CA TYR A 703 10.47 19.18 11.94
C TYR A 703 11.06 18.04 12.77
N ALA A 704 11.93 18.39 13.73
CA ALA A 704 12.36 17.46 14.76
C ALA A 704 11.33 17.39 15.88
N GLU A 705 10.97 16.19 16.32
CA GLU A 705 10.13 16.00 17.49
C GLU A 705 10.74 16.69 18.71
N ARG A 706 9.90 17.41 19.47
CA ARG A 706 10.31 18.07 20.71
C ARG A 706 10.03 17.11 21.85
N VAL A 707 11.06 16.47 22.37
CA VAL A 707 10.86 15.43 23.38
C VAL A 707 10.61 16.08 24.75
N ILE A 708 11.43 17.06 25.13
CA ILE A 708 11.33 17.80 26.39
C ILE A 708 10.45 19.04 26.22
N GLY A 709 9.27 18.83 25.63
CA GLY A 709 8.26 19.87 25.40
C GLY A 709 7.15 19.90 26.45
N GLY A 710 7.07 18.88 27.32
CA GLY A 710 5.93 18.67 28.21
C GLY A 710 5.94 19.61 29.41
N TYR A 711 4.77 20.14 29.74
CA TYR A 711 4.56 20.95 30.93
C TYR A 711 4.11 20.05 32.09
N TYR A 712 4.84 20.09 33.19
CA TYR A 712 4.59 19.28 34.37
C TYR A 712 4.34 20.16 35.59
N LEU A 713 3.49 19.67 36.48
CA LEU A 713 3.33 20.17 37.84
C LEU A 713 3.80 19.07 38.78
N ASP A 714 5.05 19.17 39.21
CA ASP A 714 5.64 18.18 40.10
C ASP A 714 5.26 18.50 41.55
N ILE A 715 4.70 17.50 42.23
CA ILE A 715 4.45 17.52 43.66
C ILE A 715 5.49 16.58 44.28
N VAL A 716 6.53 17.16 44.89
CA VAL A 716 7.67 16.42 45.44
C VAL A 716 7.51 16.31 46.95
N PRO A 717 7.14 15.13 47.50
CA PRO A 717 6.94 14.99 48.93
C PRO A 717 8.26 15.08 49.70
N ASP A 718 8.29 15.90 50.76
CA ASP A 718 9.42 15.95 51.69
C ASP A 718 9.26 14.86 52.74
N ARG A 719 10.07 13.80 52.61
CA ARG A 719 10.08 12.66 53.54
C ARG A 719 10.31 13.08 55.00
N THR A 720 11.09 14.13 55.23
CA THR A 720 11.39 14.63 56.59
C THR A 720 10.17 15.34 57.17
N ALA A 721 9.51 16.19 56.38
CA ALA A 721 8.28 16.84 56.78
C ALA A 721 7.15 15.84 57.01
N LEU A 722 6.98 14.86 56.10
CA LEU A 722 6.00 13.78 56.24
C LEU A 722 6.18 13.01 57.55
N GLY A 723 7.42 12.64 57.88
CA GLY A 723 7.74 11.95 59.14
C GLY A 723 7.32 12.71 60.40
N ARG A 724 7.38 14.06 60.39
CA ARG A 724 6.92 14.90 61.52
C ARG A 724 5.42 14.81 61.74
N TYR A 725 4.66 14.57 60.69
CA TYR A 725 3.20 14.46 60.72
C TYR A 725 2.71 13.00 60.75
N GLY A 726 3.61 12.02 60.79
CA GLY A 726 3.28 10.59 60.74
C GLY A 726 2.67 10.16 59.41
N LEU A 727 2.93 10.89 58.33
CA LEU A 727 2.41 10.63 57.00
C LEU A 727 3.38 9.77 56.19
N THR A 728 2.82 8.93 55.33
CA THR A 728 3.55 8.20 54.30
C THR A 728 3.49 8.95 52.97
N ILE A 729 4.36 8.56 52.02
CA ILE A 729 4.27 9.08 50.65
C ILE A 729 2.94 8.70 50.01
N LYS A 730 2.42 7.52 50.32
CA LYS A 730 1.15 7.03 49.80
C LYS A 730 -0.01 7.95 50.21
N ASP A 731 -0.02 8.44 51.45
CA ASP A 731 -1.07 9.35 51.92
C ASP A 731 -1.11 10.65 51.09
N VAL A 732 0.05 11.16 50.68
CA VAL A 732 0.15 12.32 49.78
C VAL A 732 -0.31 11.96 48.37
N GLN A 733 0.18 10.84 47.83
CA GLN A 733 -0.13 10.44 46.45
C GLN A 733 -1.60 10.09 46.25
N ASP A 734 -2.25 9.46 47.23
CA ASP A 734 -3.69 9.17 47.20
C ASP A 734 -4.50 10.48 47.14
N VAL A 735 -4.10 11.51 47.89
CA VAL A 735 -4.72 12.84 47.80
C VAL A 735 -4.47 13.47 46.43
N VAL A 736 -3.28 13.34 45.84
CA VAL A 736 -3.01 13.84 44.48
C VAL A 736 -3.89 13.13 43.45
N GLY A 737 -3.98 11.80 43.50
CA GLY A 737 -4.81 11.00 42.60
C GLY A 737 -6.29 11.35 42.67
N MET A 738 -6.85 11.42 43.88
CA MET A 738 -8.25 11.74 44.09
C MET A 738 -8.52 13.24 43.90
N ALA A 739 -7.92 14.12 44.71
CA ALA A 739 -8.27 15.53 44.73
C ALA A 739 -7.97 16.26 43.41
N LEU A 740 -6.83 15.95 42.78
CA LEU A 740 -6.36 16.62 41.56
C LEU A 740 -6.63 15.79 40.30
N GLY A 741 -6.29 14.49 40.36
CA GLY A 741 -6.35 13.57 39.21
C GLY A 741 -7.74 13.07 38.86
N SER A 742 -8.75 13.27 39.70
CA SER A 742 -10.10 12.75 39.50
C SER A 742 -10.11 11.22 39.36
N GLU A 743 -9.42 10.52 40.25
CA GLU A 743 -9.33 9.06 40.27
C GLU A 743 -10.72 8.40 40.27
N VAL A 744 -10.91 7.43 39.36
CA VAL A 744 -12.13 6.62 39.28
C VAL A 744 -12.10 5.58 40.39
N VAL A 745 -13.04 5.69 41.32
CA VAL A 745 -13.13 4.87 42.54
C VAL A 745 -13.96 3.61 42.30
N THR A 746 -15.01 3.71 41.47
CA THR A 746 -15.87 2.59 41.06
C THR A 746 -16.55 2.92 39.71
N SER A 747 -17.41 2.05 39.20
CA SER A 747 -18.21 2.33 37.99
C SER A 747 -19.68 1.96 38.19
N THR A 748 -20.60 2.80 37.71
CA THR A 748 -22.04 2.50 37.75
C THR A 748 -22.38 1.38 36.77
N VAL A 749 -23.46 0.67 37.08
CA VAL A 749 -24.00 -0.43 36.26
C VAL A 749 -25.40 -0.05 35.81
N GLU A 750 -25.49 0.61 34.65
CA GLU A 750 -26.74 1.15 34.08
C GLU A 750 -27.22 0.27 32.93
N GLY A 751 -27.81 -0.89 33.29
CA GLY A 751 -28.13 -1.93 32.32
C GLY A 751 -26.86 -2.50 31.70
N ARG A 752 -26.63 -2.20 30.42
CA ARG A 752 -25.40 -2.59 29.69
C ARG A 752 -24.31 -1.54 29.77
N GLU A 753 -24.65 -0.30 30.09
CA GLU A 753 -23.73 0.82 30.12
C GLU A 753 -22.90 0.81 31.41
N ARG A 754 -21.68 1.33 31.33
CA ARG A 754 -20.76 1.47 32.46
C ARG A 754 -20.13 2.86 32.41
N TYR A 755 -20.21 3.59 33.52
CA TYR A 755 -19.63 4.92 33.64
C TYR A 755 -18.82 5.04 34.93
N GLY A 756 -17.69 5.75 34.87
CA GLY A 756 -16.84 5.95 36.04
C GLY A 756 -17.51 6.80 37.12
N VAL A 757 -17.23 6.50 38.38
CA VAL A 757 -17.52 7.36 39.54
C VAL A 757 -16.19 7.80 40.11
N ALA A 758 -15.89 9.09 40.00
CA ALA A 758 -14.62 9.68 40.40
C ALA A 758 -14.80 10.69 41.53
N VAL A 759 -13.78 10.81 42.37
CA VAL A 759 -13.73 11.82 43.44
C VAL A 759 -12.77 12.92 43.01
N ARG A 760 -13.12 14.20 43.23
CA ARG A 760 -12.24 15.34 42.92
C ARG A 760 -12.53 16.57 43.77
N TYR A 761 -11.59 17.51 43.85
CA TYR A 761 -11.83 18.83 44.44
C TYR A 761 -12.45 19.82 43.45
N PRO A 762 -13.17 20.84 43.96
CA PRO A 762 -13.60 22.00 43.19
C PRO A 762 -12.42 22.66 42.48
N ARG A 763 -12.68 23.18 41.27
CA ARG A 763 -11.64 23.77 40.41
C ARG A 763 -10.85 24.89 41.09
N ALA A 764 -11.47 25.68 41.97
CA ALA A 764 -10.84 26.81 42.66
C ALA A 764 -9.67 26.40 43.57
N PHE A 765 -9.67 25.17 44.11
CA PHE A 765 -8.59 24.66 44.96
C PHE A 765 -7.44 24.03 44.17
N ARG A 766 -7.58 23.93 42.84
CA ARG A 766 -6.64 23.26 41.94
C ARG A 766 -6.40 24.00 40.63
N SER A 767 -6.62 25.32 40.64
CA SER A 767 -6.44 26.18 39.46
C SER A 767 -4.97 26.49 39.17
N ASP A 768 -4.14 26.52 40.21
CA ASP A 768 -2.76 26.99 40.14
C ASP A 768 -1.91 26.34 41.26
N PRO A 769 -0.57 26.33 41.12
CA PRO A 769 0.33 25.71 42.09
C PRO A 769 0.20 26.27 43.51
N GLN A 770 -0.02 27.58 43.66
CA GLN A 770 -0.13 28.21 44.98
C GLN A 770 -1.41 27.79 45.71
N SER A 771 -2.53 27.76 45.02
CA SER A 771 -3.80 27.26 45.56
C SER A 771 -3.71 25.77 45.90
N ILE A 772 -3.04 24.96 45.06
CA ILE A 772 -2.78 23.55 45.36
C ILE A 772 -1.97 23.40 46.65
N ALA A 773 -0.86 24.12 46.79
CA ALA A 773 -0.01 24.05 47.97
C ALA A 773 -0.72 24.53 49.25
N ARG A 774 -1.51 25.60 49.17
CA ARG A 774 -2.17 26.21 50.33
C ARG A 774 -3.45 25.49 50.75
N ASP A 775 -4.26 25.08 49.78
CA ASP A 775 -5.66 24.72 50.05
C ASP A 775 -5.91 23.21 49.98
N VAL A 776 -5.10 22.44 49.25
CA VAL A 776 -5.24 20.98 49.24
C VAL A 776 -4.84 20.42 50.60
N GLN A 777 -5.76 19.70 51.24
CA GLN A 777 -5.60 19.20 52.60
C GLN A 777 -5.28 17.70 52.61
N ILE A 778 -4.32 17.30 53.43
CA ILE A 778 -4.01 15.90 53.73
C ILE A 778 -4.44 15.61 55.17
N SER A 779 -5.19 14.52 55.36
CA SER A 779 -5.66 14.09 56.67
C SER A 779 -4.53 13.50 57.51
N LEU A 780 -4.47 13.87 58.79
CA LEU A 780 -3.48 13.35 59.73
C LEU A 780 -4.01 12.11 60.45
N PRO A 781 -3.16 11.10 60.78
CA PRO A 781 -3.58 9.92 61.52
C PRO A 781 -4.18 10.24 62.91
N GLY A 782 -3.69 11.28 63.57
CA GLY A 782 -4.18 11.75 64.87
C GLY A 782 -5.41 12.67 64.81
N GLY A 783 -6.01 12.85 63.63
CA GLY A 783 -7.07 13.81 63.39
C GLY A 783 -6.56 15.21 63.00
N GLY A 784 -7.40 15.97 62.29
CA GLY A 784 -7.03 17.24 61.67
C GLY A 784 -6.45 17.07 60.27
N THR A 785 -5.98 18.18 59.69
CA THR A 785 -5.43 18.22 58.33
C THR A 785 -4.20 19.12 58.26
N VAL A 786 -3.32 18.83 57.31
CA VAL A 786 -2.17 19.66 56.96
C VAL A 786 -2.26 20.06 55.48
N PRO A 787 -1.97 21.32 55.12
CA PRO A 787 -1.85 21.72 53.71
C PRO A 787 -0.77 20.94 52.98
N LEU A 788 -0.98 20.63 51.71
CA LEU A 788 -0.03 19.91 50.86
C LEU A 788 1.35 20.59 50.84
N GLY A 789 1.38 21.92 50.76
CA GLY A 789 2.61 22.72 50.73
C GLY A 789 3.48 22.64 51.98
N ALA A 790 2.95 22.15 53.11
CA ALA A 790 3.74 21.94 54.32
C ALA A 790 4.48 20.60 54.33
N VAL A 791 4.13 19.68 53.42
CA VAL A 791 4.70 18.32 53.35
C VAL A 791 5.20 17.94 51.95
N ALA A 792 4.95 18.77 50.94
CA ALA A 792 5.43 18.60 49.57
C ALA A 792 5.71 19.96 48.91
N ASP A 793 6.73 20.00 48.06
CA ASP A 793 7.00 21.14 47.18
C ASP A 793 6.20 21.00 45.88
N VAL A 794 5.55 22.08 45.45
CA VAL A 794 4.71 22.12 44.25
C VAL A 794 5.35 23.06 43.23
N LYS A 795 5.96 22.49 42.19
CA LYS A 795 6.78 23.24 41.24
C LYS A 795 6.43 22.92 39.79
N LEU A 796 6.52 23.94 38.94
CA LEU A 796 6.37 23.79 37.50
C LEU A 796 7.70 23.35 36.89
N THR A 797 7.67 22.26 36.12
CA THR A 797 8.86 21.68 35.47
C THR A 797 8.57 21.35 34.01
N ARG A 798 9.63 20.99 33.28
CA ARG A 798 9.53 20.47 31.92
C ARG A 798 9.99 19.03 31.89
N GLY A 799 9.33 18.22 31.08
CA GLY A 799 9.63 16.78 30.94
C GLY A 799 9.23 16.24 29.58
N ALA A 800 9.37 14.93 29.40
CA ALA A 800 9.00 14.26 28.16
C ALA A 800 7.50 14.32 27.91
N THR A 801 7.02 14.73 26.73
CA THR A 801 5.59 14.54 26.37
C THR A 801 5.29 13.11 25.94
N THR A 802 6.26 12.51 25.28
CA THR A 802 6.25 11.15 24.75
C THR A 802 7.65 10.60 24.88
N VAL A 803 7.77 9.31 25.18
CA VAL A 803 9.05 8.60 25.08
C VAL A 803 8.89 7.52 24.02
N ARG A 804 9.77 7.54 23.02
CA ARG A 804 9.78 6.56 21.94
C ARG A 804 11.00 5.67 22.07
N THR A 805 10.78 4.39 21.85
CA THR A 805 11.84 3.40 21.77
C THR A 805 11.73 2.57 20.51
N GLU A 806 12.88 2.18 19.97
CA GLU A 806 12.97 1.20 18.88
C GLU A 806 14.08 0.22 19.24
N ASN A 807 13.75 -1.07 19.24
CA ASN A 807 14.62 -2.15 19.67
C ASN A 807 15.23 -1.94 21.07
N GLY A 808 14.45 -1.38 22.00
CA GLY A 808 14.86 -1.11 23.37
C GLY A 808 15.80 0.08 23.54
N GLN A 809 16.06 0.84 22.46
CA GLN A 809 16.85 2.08 22.48
C GLN A 809 15.93 3.30 22.36
N LEU A 810 16.26 4.40 23.06
CA LEU A 810 15.54 5.66 22.90
C LEU A 810 15.73 6.20 21.48
N ALA A 811 14.65 6.71 20.89
CA ALA A 811 14.64 7.23 19.53
C ALA A 811 13.94 8.59 19.45
N VAL A 812 14.52 9.53 18.67
CA VAL A 812 13.90 10.82 18.34
C VAL A 812 13.80 10.96 16.83
N TYR A 813 12.62 11.32 16.33
CA TYR A 813 12.36 11.39 14.90
C TYR A 813 12.41 12.83 14.40
N VAL A 814 13.00 13.01 13.22
CA VAL A 814 12.94 14.23 12.41
C VAL A 814 12.16 13.89 11.15
N TYR A 815 11.02 14.55 10.98
CA TYR A 815 10.14 14.39 9.84
C TYR A 815 10.52 15.40 8.76
N VAL A 816 10.69 14.94 7.52
CA VAL A 816 11.18 15.75 6.42
C VAL A 816 10.30 15.53 5.20
N ASP A 817 9.71 16.61 4.71
CA ASP A 817 8.92 16.62 3.49
C ASP A 817 9.67 17.33 2.36
N ILE A 818 9.53 16.83 1.14
CA ILE A 818 10.29 17.26 -0.03
C ILE A 818 9.34 17.73 -1.14
N ALA A 819 9.70 18.81 -1.83
CA ALA A 819 8.87 19.39 -2.90
C ALA A 819 9.67 19.59 -4.19
N GLY A 820 9.28 18.89 -5.26
CA GLY A 820 9.86 19.10 -6.59
C GLY A 820 11.30 18.60 -6.76
N ARG A 821 11.74 17.63 -5.95
CA ARG A 821 13.03 16.94 -6.04
C ARG A 821 12.82 15.43 -5.88
N ASP A 822 13.71 14.63 -6.47
CA ASP A 822 13.69 13.18 -6.34
C ASP A 822 14.23 12.71 -4.97
N LEU A 823 13.77 11.55 -4.51
CA LEU A 823 14.00 11.05 -3.16
C LEU A 823 15.47 10.71 -2.91
N GLY A 824 16.10 9.93 -3.78
CA GLY A 824 17.49 9.48 -3.59
C GLY A 824 18.49 10.63 -3.74
N GLY A 825 18.29 11.51 -4.73
CA GLY A 825 19.11 12.70 -4.92
C GLY A 825 19.07 13.64 -3.72
N TYR A 826 17.85 13.91 -3.19
CA TYR A 826 17.69 14.72 -1.99
C TYR A 826 18.39 14.12 -0.77
N VAL A 827 18.18 12.82 -0.50
CA VAL A 827 18.77 12.18 0.69
C VAL A 827 20.30 12.15 0.62
N ALA A 828 20.89 11.96 -0.56
CA ALA A 828 22.35 12.00 -0.72
C ALA A 828 22.92 13.40 -0.38
N GLU A 829 22.28 14.47 -0.85
CA GLU A 829 22.67 15.85 -0.52
C GLU A 829 22.47 16.14 0.98
N ALA A 830 21.33 15.71 1.54
CA ALA A 830 20.99 15.90 2.94
C ALA A 830 21.93 15.13 3.89
N GLN A 831 22.29 13.89 3.56
CA GLN A 831 23.28 13.10 4.30
C GLN A 831 24.65 13.79 4.34
N GLN A 832 25.10 14.33 3.21
CA GLN A 832 26.36 15.06 3.15
C GLN A 832 26.30 16.36 3.96
N ALA A 833 25.19 17.09 3.91
CA ALA A 833 25.00 18.33 4.67
C ALA A 833 25.03 18.05 6.19
N VAL A 834 24.27 17.04 6.65
CA VAL A 834 24.22 16.64 8.06
C VAL A 834 25.57 16.13 8.55
N ALA A 835 26.25 15.28 7.78
CA ALA A 835 27.56 14.72 8.16
C ALA A 835 28.66 15.80 8.28
N LYS A 836 28.57 16.88 7.50
CA LYS A 836 29.53 18.00 7.57
C LYS A 836 29.24 18.95 8.74
N ALA A 837 27.96 19.20 9.05
CA ALA A 837 27.56 20.23 10.01
C ALA A 837 27.35 19.71 11.44
N VAL A 838 26.93 18.45 11.61
CA VAL A 838 26.54 17.88 12.91
C VAL A 838 27.61 16.89 13.40
N LYS A 839 28.22 17.18 14.56
CA LYS A 839 29.17 16.26 15.22
C LYS A 839 28.45 15.46 16.30
N LEU A 840 28.45 14.14 16.17
CA LEU A 840 27.76 13.24 17.11
C LEU A 840 28.66 12.91 18.31
N PRO A 841 28.17 13.04 19.56
CA PRO A 841 28.87 12.55 20.75
C PRO A 841 28.94 11.01 20.78
N PRO A 842 29.86 10.41 21.57
CA PRO A 842 29.90 8.96 21.76
C PRO A 842 28.58 8.42 22.30
N GLY A 843 28.12 7.28 21.77
CA GLY A 843 26.85 6.65 22.18
C GLY A 843 25.61 7.17 21.44
N TYR A 844 25.76 8.12 20.52
CA TYR A 844 24.68 8.62 19.68
C TYR A 844 24.88 8.18 18.23
N SER A 845 23.78 7.84 17.55
CA SER A 845 23.81 7.48 16.14
C SER A 845 22.62 8.07 15.40
N VAL A 846 22.77 8.19 14.08
CA VAL A 846 21.74 8.70 13.19
C VAL A 846 21.47 7.68 12.10
N ALA A 847 20.21 7.33 11.91
CA ALA A 847 19.75 6.48 10.82
C ALA A 847 18.76 7.24 9.93
N TRP A 848 18.80 6.94 8.63
CA TRP A 848 17.87 7.49 7.65
C TRP A 848 16.79 6.45 7.37
N SER A 849 15.54 6.87 7.38
CA SER A 849 14.35 6.03 7.36
C SER A 849 13.27 6.69 6.50
N GLY A 850 12.10 6.06 6.40
CA GLY A 850 11.02 6.47 5.52
C GLY A 850 11.10 5.70 4.20
N GLN A 851 10.58 6.27 3.12
CA GLN A 851 10.58 5.61 1.81
C GLN A 851 12.00 5.36 1.26
N PHE A 852 12.99 6.12 1.73
CA PHE A 852 14.39 5.94 1.35
C PHE A 852 14.95 4.57 1.74
N GLU A 853 14.54 4.03 2.90
CA GLU A 853 14.97 2.69 3.34
C GLU A 853 14.53 1.61 2.33
N TYR A 854 13.29 1.72 1.82
CA TYR A 854 12.77 0.81 0.80
C TYR A 854 13.41 1.03 -0.56
N LEU A 855 13.68 2.28 -0.94
CA LEU A 855 14.42 2.56 -2.17
C LEU A 855 15.79 1.87 -2.14
N GLN A 856 16.56 2.03 -1.05
CA GLN A 856 17.88 1.42 -0.91
C GLN A 856 17.82 -0.12 -0.94
N ARG A 857 16.83 -0.71 -0.25
CA ARG A 857 16.61 -2.16 -0.26
C ARG A 857 16.24 -2.68 -1.65
N ALA A 858 15.31 -2.00 -2.31
CA ALA A 858 14.87 -2.35 -3.65
C ALA A 858 16.00 -2.23 -4.68
N GLU A 859 16.83 -1.18 -4.61
CA GLU A 859 18.03 -1.03 -5.45
C GLU A 859 19.03 -2.18 -5.25
N ALA A 860 19.33 -2.52 -4.00
CA ALA A 860 20.22 -3.63 -3.67
C ALA A 860 19.67 -4.96 -4.21
N ARG A 861 18.36 -5.16 -4.16
CA ARG A 861 17.74 -6.37 -4.70
C ARG A 861 17.69 -6.36 -6.22
N LEU A 862 17.38 -5.23 -6.85
CA LEU A 862 17.38 -5.07 -8.30
C LEU A 862 18.76 -5.33 -8.92
N ALA A 863 19.84 -4.97 -8.21
CA ALA A 863 21.21 -5.29 -8.59
C ALA A 863 21.46 -6.82 -8.70
N ILE A 864 20.67 -7.65 -8.02
CA ILE A 864 20.71 -9.12 -8.11
C ILE A 864 19.68 -9.63 -9.14
N VAL A 865 18.47 -9.08 -9.12
CA VAL A 865 17.34 -9.49 -9.99
C VAL A 865 17.68 -9.29 -11.46
N VAL A 866 18.24 -8.15 -11.85
CA VAL A 866 18.51 -7.83 -13.26
C VAL A 866 19.52 -8.82 -13.87
N PRO A 867 20.70 -9.09 -13.27
CA PRO A 867 21.61 -10.12 -13.78
C PRO A 867 20.97 -11.51 -13.84
N LEU A 868 20.17 -11.89 -12.84
CA LEU A 868 19.49 -13.18 -12.81
C LEU A 868 18.49 -13.31 -13.99
N THR A 869 17.71 -12.27 -14.26
CA THR A 869 16.81 -12.21 -15.42
C THR A 869 17.58 -12.38 -16.74
N LEU A 870 18.68 -11.65 -16.92
CA LEU A 870 19.51 -11.76 -18.12
C LEU A 870 20.13 -13.16 -18.27
N ALA A 871 20.56 -13.78 -17.17
CA ALA A 871 21.10 -15.14 -17.16
C ALA A 871 20.02 -16.18 -17.53
N LEU A 872 18.79 -16.04 -17.02
CA LEU A 872 17.66 -16.90 -17.36
C LEU A 872 17.25 -16.74 -18.83
N ILE A 873 17.17 -15.50 -19.34
CA ILE A 873 16.91 -15.24 -20.75
C ILE A 873 18.01 -15.88 -21.62
N PHE A 874 19.29 -15.67 -21.27
CA PHE A 874 20.41 -16.30 -21.97
C PHE A 874 20.29 -17.82 -22.00
N LEU A 875 19.99 -18.46 -20.86
CA LEU A 875 19.84 -19.91 -20.76
C LEU A 875 18.72 -20.42 -21.67
N LEU A 876 17.54 -19.79 -21.64
CA LEU A 876 16.42 -20.21 -22.47
C LEU A 876 16.67 -19.99 -23.96
N LEU A 877 17.31 -18.87 -24.33
CA LEU A 877 17.74 -18.62 -25.70
C LEU A 877 18.76 -19.66 -26.17
N TYR A 878 19.71 -20.05 -25.31
CA TYR A 878 20.67 -21.10 -25.60
C TYR A 878 19.99 -22.46 -25.77
N LEU A 879 19.02 -22.81 -24.93
CA LEU A 879 18.24 -24.05 -25.07
C LEU A 879 17.41 -24.08 -26.36
N ASN A 880 16.88 -22.94 -26.81
CA ASN A 880 16.11 -22.83 -28.04
C ASN A 880 16.99 -23.01 -29.29
N PHE A 881 18.09 -22.25 -29.41
CA PHE A 881 18.95 -22.27 -30.60
C PHE A 881 20.02 -23.36 -30.58
N LYS A 882 20.39 -23.85 -29.40
CA LYS A 882 21.54 -24.76 -29.18
C LYS A 882 22.86 -24.24 -29.73
N ALA A 883 22.97 -22.92 -29.91
CA ALA A 883 24.09 -22.29 -30.57
C ALA A 883 24.38 -20.92 -29.95
N LEU A 884 25.62 -20.75 -29.48
CA LEU A 884 26.05 -19.57 -28.72
C LEU A 884 26.02 -18.29 -29.56
N THR A 885 26.24 -18.39 -30.87
CA THR A 885 26.29 -17.23 -31.76
C THR A 885 24.91 -16.57 -31.88
N GLU A 886 23.90 -17.38 -32.14
CA GLU A 886 22.49 -17.01 -32.25
C GLU A 886 21.97 -16.41 -30.93
N THR A 887 22.30 -17.06 -29.81
CA THR A 887 21.99 -16.54 -28.47
C THR A 887 22.59 -15.16 -28.24
N MET A 888 23.86 -14.94 -28.58
CA MET A 888 24.52 -13.64 -28.38
C MET A 888 23.98 -12.55 -29.30
N ILE A 889 23.58 -12.87 -30.53
CA ILE A 889 22.96 -11.91 -31.45
C ILE A 889 21.64 -11.40 -30.87
N VAL A 890 20.81 -12.29 -30.30
CA VAL A 890 19.57 -11.88 -29.63
C VAL A 890 19.86 -11.15 -28.32
N MET A 891 20.84 -11.60 -27.52
CA MET A 891 21.18 -10.91 -26.27
C MET A 891 21.67 -9.47 -26.49
N LEU A 892 22.38 -9.22 -27.59
CA LEU A 892 22.81 -7.87 -27.96
C LEU A 892 21.64 -6.93 -28.25
N SER A 893 20.43 -7.42 -28.55
CA SER A 893 19.25 -6.56 -28.77
C SER A 893 18.60 -6.05 -27.48
N LEU A 894 18.92 -6.62 -26.31
CA LEU A 894 18.31 -6.19 -25.04
C LEU A 894 18.74 -4.78 -24.59
N PRO A 895 20.03 -4.42 -24.55
CA PRO A 895 20.45 -3.05 -24.20
C PRO A 895 19.84 -1.99 -25.12
N PHE A 896 19.62 -2.37 -26.38
CA PHE A 896 19.00 -1.55 -27.40
C PHE A 896 17.51 -1.30 -27.16
N ALA A 897 16.79 -2.26 -26.58
CA ALA A 897 15.41 -2.04 -26.15
C ALA A 897 15.32 -1.01 -25.01
N LEU A 898 16.32 -0.95 -24.12
CA LEU A 898 16.32 0.01 -23.00
C LEU A 898 16.35 1.47 -23.50
N VAL A 899 16.95 1.72 -24.66
CA VAL A 899 17.12 3.07 -25.24
C VAL A 899 15.80 3.82 -25.34
N GLY A 900 14.82 3.27 -26.07
CA GLY A 900 13.56 3.98 -26.28
C GLY A 900 12.77 4.15 -24.99
N GLY A 901 12.90 3.23 -24.03
CA GLY A 901 12.26 3.34 -22.72
C GLY A 901 12.83 4.51 -21.90
N ILE A 902 14.15 4.64 -21.84
CA ILE A 902 14.83 5.74 -21.12
C ILE A 902 14.48 7.10 -21.74
N TRP A 903 14.51 7.21 -23.07
CA TRP A 903 14.17 8.45 -23.76
C TRP A 903 12.72 8.88 -23.53
N LEU A 904 11.77 7.93 -23.59
CA LEU A 904 10.37 8.24 -23.36
C LEU A 904 10.11 8.63 -21.90
N MET A 905 10.76 7.97 -20.95
CA MET A 905 10.70 8.37 -19.53
C MET A 905 11.20 9.80 -19.32
N TRP A 906 12.36 10.13 -19.91
CA TRP A 906 12.94 11.47 -19.81
C TRP A 906 12.01 12.53 -20.42
N TRP A 907 11.42 12.24 -21.60
CA TRP A 907 10.44 13.12 -22.25
C TRP A 907 9.20 13.36 -21.39
N MET A 908 8.72 12.32 -20.69
CA MET A 908 7.55 12.40 -19.83
C MET A 908 7.85 12.91 -18.41
N GLY A 909 9.11 13.20 -18.09
CA GLY A 909 9.52 13.67 -16.77
C GLY A 909 9.34 12.62 -15.66
N PHE A 910 9.45 11.33 -16.00
CA PHE A 910 9.28 10.24 -15.04
C PHE A 910 10.60 9.88 -14.35
N ASN A 911 10.55 9.70 -13.04
CA ASN A 911 11.66 9.19 -12.22
C ASN A 911 11.79 7.67 -12.36
N ALA A 912 13.00 7.18 -12.10
CA ALA A 912 13.30 5.77 -11.92
C ALA A 912 12.66 5.28 -10.60
N SER A 913 11.92 4.18 -10.68
CA SER A 913 11.24 3.53 -9.56
C SER A 913 11.17 2.03 -9.72
N VAL A 914 10.71 1.31 -8.70
CA VAL A 914 10.53 -0.15 -8.78
C VAL A 914 9.53 -0.51 -9.89
N ALA A 915 8.48 0.29 -10.09
CA ALA A 915 7.51 0.11 -11.18
C ALA A 915 8.17 0.18 -12.58
N VAL A 916 9.06 1.16 -12.77
CA VAL A 916 9.83 1.31 -14.01
C VAL A 916 10.75 0.11 -14.25
N ALA A 917 11.45 -0.35 -13.20
CA ALA A 917 12.34 -1.51 -13.30
C ALA A 917 11.57 -2.77 -13.73
N VAL A 918 10.37 -2.99 -13.17
CA VAL A 918 9.46 -4.07 -13.60
C VAL A 918 9.06 -3.90 -15.08
N GLY A 919 8.78 -2.68 -15.54
CA GLY A 919 8.52 -2.38 -16.95
C GLY A 919 9.70 -2.70 -17.88
N PHE A 920 10.94 -2.45 -17.46
CA PHE A 920 12.13 -2.82 -18.24
C PHE A 920 12.38 -4.34 -18.25
N ILE A 921 12.14 -5.04 -17.14
CA ILE A 921 12.15 -6.51 -17.10
C ILE A 921 11.09 -7.05 -18.07
N ALA A 922 9.92 -6.41 -18.11
CA ALA A 922 8.86 -6.73 -19.04
C ALA A 922 9.28 -6.63 -20.50
N LEU A 923 9.84 -5.47 -20.83
CA LEU A 923 10.38 -5.18 -22.14
C LEU A 923 11.47 -6.17 -22.54
N ALA A 924 12.39 -6.54 -21.64
CA ALA A 924 13.49 -7.45 -21.94
C ALA A 924 12.99 -8.81 -22.46
N GLY A 925 11.94 -9.36 -21.86
CA GLY A 925 11.30 -10.60 -22.32
C GLY A 925 10.70 -10.48 -23.72
N VAL A 926 9.96 -9.39 -23.99
CA VAL A 926 9.33 -9.14 -25.29
C VAL A 926 10.36 -8.82 -26.39
N ALA A 927 11.42 -8.06 -26.05
CA ALA A 927 12.54 -7.78 -26.95
C ALA A 927 13.30 -9.07 -27.31
N ALA A 928 13.50 -9.96 -26.34
CA ALA A 928 14.10 -11.28 -26.59
C ALA A 928 13.21 -12.13 -27.52
N GLU A 929 11.89 -12.17 -27.31
CA GLU A 929 10.95 -12.86 -28.20
C GLU A 929 11.03 -12.33 -29.64
N THR A 930 10.88 -11.02 -29.84
CA THR A 930 10.90 -10.43 -31.18
C THR A 930 12.24 -10.64 -31.89
N GLY A 931 13.35 -10.66 -31.13
CA GLY A 931 14.67 -11.06 -31.60
C GLY A 931 14.74 -12.53 -32.03
N VAL A 932 14.19 -13.46 -31.25
CA VAL A 932 14.12 -14.90 -31.56
C VAL A 932 13.40 -15.13 -32.87
N ILE A 933 12.21 -14.54 -33.03
CA ILE A 933 11.37 -14.72 -34.23
C ILE A 933 12.13 -14.25 -35.47
N MET A 934 12.76 -13.06 -35.42
CA MET A 934 13.55 -12.54 -36.54
C MET A 934 14.70 -13.48 -36.92
N LEU A 935 15.43 -13.99 -35.92
CA LEU A 935 16.61 -14.80 -36.14
C LEU A 935 16.26 -16.19 -36.71
N ILE A 936 15.17 -16.81 -36.25
CA ILE A 936 14.66 -18.08 -36.81
C ILE A 936 14.39 -17.94 -38.31
N TYR A 937 13.77 -16.85 -38.73
CA TYR A 937 13.46 -16.66 -40.15
C TYR A 937 14.70 -16.37 -41.01
N LEU A 938 15.66 -15.61 -40.48
CA LEU A 938 16.95 -15.44 -41.16
C LEU A 938 17.70 -16.77 -41.31
N ASP A 939 17.62 -17.65 -40.31
CA ASP A 939 18.23 -18.99 -40.37
C ASP A 939 17.48 -19.92 -41.35
N HIS A 940 16.15 -19.89 -41.37
CA HIS A 940 15.33 -20.65 -42.34
C HIS A 940 15.62 -20.21 -43.78
N ALA A 941 15.60 -18.89 -44.06
CA ALA A 941 15.91 -18.36 -45.39
C ALA A 941 17.35 -18.70 -45.82
N MET A 942 18.30 -18.69 -44.89
CA MET A 942 19.68 -19.10 -45.15
C MET A 942 19.77 -20.60 -45.49
N LYS A 943 19.05 -21.47 -44.76
CA LYS A 943 19.00 -22.92 -45.02
C LYS A 943 18.37 -23.25 -46.36
N GLU A 944 17.27 -22.60 -46.71
CA GLU A 944 16.59 -22.78 -47.99
C GLU A 944 17.48 -22.34 -49.16
N GLN A 945 18.10 -21.15 -49.05
CA GLN A 945 19.03 -20.67 -50.08
C GLN A 945 20.27 -21.57 -50.21
N ARG A 946 20.79 -22.10 -49.09
CA ARG A 946 21.88 -23.09 -49.11
C ARG A 946 21.46 -24.40 -49.79
N ALA A 947 20.24 -24.89 -49.54
CA ALA A 947 19.72 -26.09 -50.19
C ALA A 947 19.52 -25.88 -51.69
N ALA A 948 19.09 -24.68 -52.12
CA ALA A 948 19.03 -24.30 -53.53
C ALA A 948 20.42 -24.29 -54.17
N CYS A 949 21.41 -23.63 -53.54
CA CYS A 949 22.79 -23.62 -54.03
C CYS A 949 23.39 -25.03 -54.12
N ALA A 950 23.08 -25.90 -53.16
CA ALA A 950 23.53 -27.29 -53.16
C ALA A 950 22.91 -28.11 -54.29
N LYS A 951 21.62 -27.86 -54.63
CA LYS A 951 20.98 -28.45 -55.82
C LYS A 951 21.57 -27.94 -57.13
N GLU A 952 22.07 -26.70 -57.14
CA GLU A 952 22.75 -26.07 -58.27
C GLU A 952 24.25 -26.40 -58.36
N GLY A 953 24.82 -27.17 -57.41
CA GLY A 953 26.25 -27.50 -57.37
C GLY A 953 27.18 -26.32 -57.05
N ARG A 954 26.64 -25.22 -56.52
CA ARG A 954 27.32 -23.94 -56.31
C ARG A 954 27.72 -23.72 -54.84
N SER A 955 28.91 -23.14 -54.62
CA SER A 955 29.33 -22.73 -53.27
C SER A 955 28.56 -21.49 -52.77
N PHE A 956 28.05 -21.54 -51.54
CA PHE A 956 27.29 -20.45 -50.93
C PHE A 956 28.18 -19.20 -50.68
N SER A 957 27.87 -18.07 -51.34
CA SER A 957 28.67 -16.83 -51.30
C SER A 957 28.09 -15.74 -50.38
N LYS A 958 28.85 -14.66 -50.16
CA LYS A 958 28.34 -13.46 -49.45
C LYS A 958 27.13 -12.81 -50.12
N LEU A 959 27.01 -12.91 -51.45
CA LEU A 959 25.90 -12.34 -52.21
C LEU A 959 24.62 -13.15 -51.97
N ASP A 960 24.75 -14.47 -51.85
CA ASP A 960 23.65 -15.37 -51.49
C ASP A 960 23.18 -15.18 -50.06
N LEU A 961 24.11 -14.92 -49.15
CA LEU A 961 23.77 -14.55 -47.78
C LEU A 961 22.98 -13.24 -47.75
N ASN A 962 23.38 -12.23 -48.52
CA ASN A 962 22.63 -10.97 -48.61
C ASN A 962 21.24 -11.19 -49.23
N ARG A 963 21.12 -12.04 -50.27
CA ARG A 963 19.82 -12.38 -50.89
C ARG A 963 18.92 -13.15 -49.90
N ALA A 964 19.47 -14.11 -49.16
CA ALA A 964 18.75 -14.82 -48.11
C ALA A 964 18.29 -13.90 -46.97
N ILE A 965 19.14 -12.95 -46.54
CA ILE A 965 18.76 -11.94 -45.55
C ILE A 965 17.67 -11.02 -46.10
N MET A 966 17.77 -10.59 -47.36
CA MET A 966 16.79 -9.73 -48.02
C MET A 966 15.40 -10.40 -48.07
N VAL A 967 15.36 -11.69 -48.45
CA VAL A 967 14.12 -12.50 -48.47
C VAL A 967 13.60 -12.72 -47.04
N GLY A 968 14.45 -13.24 -46.14
CA GLY A 968 14.07 -13.55 -44.77
C GLY A 968 13.65 -12.32 -43.95
N ALA A 969 14.20 -11.15 -44.25
CA ALA A 969 13.85 -9.90 -43.57
C ALA A 969 12.57 -9.27 -44.13
N VAL A 970 12.36 -9.26 -45.45
CA VAL A 970 11.15 -8.65 -46.06
C VAL A 970 9.91 -9.50 -45.82
N GLU A 971 10.00 -10.83 -45.94
CA GLU A 971 8.87 -11.72 -45.71
C GLU A 971 8.33 -11.67 -44.25
N ARG A 972 9.02 -10.98 -43.33
CA ARG A 972 8.71 -10.97 -41.90
C ARG A 972 8.46 -9.60 -41.31
N VAL A 973 8.53 -8.54 -42.12
CA VAL A 973 8.08 -7.20 -41.69
C VAL A 973 6.63 -7.24 -41.25
N ARG A 974 5.77 -7.97 -41.96
CA ARG A 974 4.33 -8.02 -41.68
C ARG A 974 4.00 -8.63 -40.32
N PRO A 975 4.32 -9.91 -40.03
CA PRO A 975 4.02 -10.49 -38.72
C PRO A 975 4.66 -9.69 -37.58
N LYS A 976 5.89 -9.22 -37.75
CA LYS A 976 6.60 -8.47 -36.71
C LYS A 976 6.01 -7.09 -36.44
N MET A 977 5.70 -6.32 -37.49
CA MET A 977 5.03 -5.03 -37.34
C MET A 977 3.63 -5.23 -36.75
N MET A 978 2.94 -6.32 -37.08
CA MET A 978 1.65 -6.65 -36.48
C MET A 978 1.78 -6.89 -34.98
N THR A 979 2.74 -7.73 -34.54
CA THR A 979 3.03 -7.97 -33.11
C THR A 979 3.36 -6.68 -32.37
N VAL A 980 4.31 -5.90 -32.90
CA VAL A 980 4.77 -4.66 -32.27
C VAL A 980 3.63 -3.65 -32.17
N VAL A 981 2.86 -3.47 -33.25
CA VAL A 981 1.72 -2.54 -33.25
C VAL A 981 0.64 -3.03 -32.31
N ALA A 982 0.36 -4.34 -32.23
CA ALA A 982 -0.61 -4.88 -31.28
C ALA A 982 -0.17 -4.65 -29.82
N ILE A 983 1.11 -4.87 -29.51
CA ILE A 983 1.66 -4.62 -28.17
C ILE A 983 1.62 -3.13 -27.82
N MET A 984 2.12 -2.27 -28.71
CA MET A 984 2.13 -0.82 -28.45
C MET A 984 0.71 -0.27 -28.37
N ALA A 985 -0.16 -0.61 -29.33
CA ALA A 985 -1.54 -0.13 -29.34
C ALA A 985 -2.35 -0.71 -28.18
N GLY A 986 -2.02 -1.91 -27.70
CA GLY A 986 -2.58 -2.47 -26.47
C GLY A 986 -2.11 -1.75 -25.20
N LEU A 987 -0.89 -1.20 -25.16
CA LEU A 987 -0.39 -0.48 -23.97
C LEU A 987 -0.73 1.02 -23.98
N VAL A 988 -1.07 1.58 -25.14
CA VAL A 988 -1.41 3.00 -25.31
C VAL A 988 -2.62 3.44 -24.47
N PRO A 989 -3.72 2.69 -24.36
CA PRO A 989 -4.81 3.02 -23.45
C PRO A 989 -4.34 3.20 -22.01
N ILE A 990 -3.45 2.33 -21.51
CA ILE A 990 -2.86 2.46 -20.17
C ILE A 990 -2.12 3.80 -20.00
N LEU A 991 -1.40 4.22 -21.04
CA LEU A 991 -0.59 5.44 -21.01
C LEU A 991 -1.44 6.71 -20.87
N TRP A 992 -2.60 6.76 -21.52
CA TRP A 992 -3.46 7.96 -21.57
C TRP A 992 -4.67 7.92 -20.66
N ARG A 993 -4.99 6.76 -20.08
CA ARG A 993 -6.06 6.64 -19.09
C ARG A 993 -5.73 7.50 -17.88
N THR A 994 -6.65 8.39 -17.54
CA THR A 994 -6.63 9.14 -16.27
C THR A 994 -7.65 8.53 -15.33
N GLY A 995 -7.21 8.05 -14.17
CA GLY A 995 -8.09 7.44 -13.17
C GLY A 995 -7.29 6.88 -12.00
N THR A 996 -8.00 6.48 -10.95
CA THR A 996 -7.38 5.83 -9.78
C THR A 996 -6.52 4.64 -10.20
N GLY A 997 -5.26 4.63 -9.78
CA GLY A 997 -4.32 3.54 -10.09
C GLY A 997 -3.57 3.68 -11.40
N SER A 998 -3.92 4.67 -12.23
CA SER A 998 -3.26 4.90 -13.52
C SER A 998 -1.79 5.28 -13.37
N GLU A 999 -1.40 5.94 -12.28
CA GLU A 999 -0.05 6.45 -12.06
C GLU A 999 0.99 5.34 -12.01
N ILE A 1000 0.70 4.25 -11.29
CA ILE A 1000 1.59 3.08 -11.21
C ILE A 1000 1.64 2.37 -12.57
N MET A 1001 0.48 2.21 -13.23
CA MET A 1001 0.37 1.51 -14.50
C MET A 1001 1.11 2.23 -15.65
N GLN A 1002 1.04 3.56 -15.70
CA GLN A 1002 1.79 4.38 -16.65
C GLN A 1002 3.30 4.21 -16.47
N ARG A 1003 3.80 4.15 -15.23
CA ARG A 1003 5.24 3.93 -14.95
C ARG A 1003 5.74 2.56 -15.40
N ILE A 1004 4.87 1.56 -15.45
CA ILE A 1004 5.20 0.24 -16.00
C ILE A 1004 5.11 0.22 -17.53
N ALA A 1005 4.10 0.89 -18.10
CA ALA A 1005 3.84 0.90 -19.54
C ALA A 1005 4.84 1.75 -20.35
N VAL A 1006 5.29 2.89 -19.83
CA VAL A 1006 6.21 3.80 -20.56
C VAL A 1006 7.51 3.12 -21.02
N PRO A 1007 8.26 2.43 -20.13
CA PRO A 1007 9.46 1.69 -20.54
C PRO A 1007 9.16 0.67 -21.64
N MET A 1008 8.01 -0.02 -21.57
CA MET A 1008 7.60 -1.00 -22.57
C MET A 1008 7.28 -0.34 -23.92
N ILE A 1009 6.47 0.72 -23.95
CA ILE A 1009 6.08 1.38 -25.21
C ILE A 1009 7.32 1.98 -25.90
N GLY A 1010 8.08 2.82 -25.18
CA GLY A 1010 9.27 3.44 -25.74
C GLY A 1010 10.31 2.39 -26.14
N GLY A 1011 10.49 1.38 -25.29
CA GLY A 1011 11.39 0.28 -25.56
C GLY A 1011 11.01 -0.55 -26.78
N MET A 1012 9.72 -0.81 -26.99
CA MET A 1012 9.23 -1.54 -28.16
C MET A 1012 9.48 -0.78 -29.47
N VAL A 1013 9.40 0.55 -29.48
CA VAL A 1013 9.77 1.37 -30.64
C VAL A 1013 11.24 1.15 -31.00
N SER A 1014 12.14 1.33 -30.02
CA SER A 1014 13.58 1.16 -30.24
C SER A 1014 13.95 -0.29 -30.59
N SER A 1015 13.39 -1.27 -29.88
CA SER A 1015 13.55 -2.69 -30.14
C SER A 1015 13.14 -3.04 -31.57
N THR A 1016 12.03 -2.50 -32.07
CA THR A 1016 11.54 -2.80 -33.42
C THR A 1016 12.48 -2.29 -34.50
N LEU A 1017 12.90 -1.02 -34.40
CA LEU A 1017 13.86 -0.42 -35.31
C LEU A 1017 15.16 -1.23 -35.34
N LEU A 1018 15.66 -1.60 -34.16
CA LEU A 1018 16.94 -2.29 -34.01
C LEU A 1018 16.85 -3.76 -34.45
N THR A 1019 15.74 -4.43 -34.17
CA THR A 1019 15.50 -5.81 -34.59
C THR A 1019 15.29 -5.90 -36.11
N LEU A 1020 14.76 -4.88 -36.77
CA LEU A 1020 14.60 -4.83 -38.23
C LEU A 1020 15.89 -4.39 -38.94
N ILE A 1021 16.67 -3.49 -38.35
CA ILE A 1021 17.84 -2.90 -39.00
C ILE A 1021 19.16 -3.58 -38.55
N VAL A 1022 19.39 -3.65 -37.25
CA VAL A 1022 20.68 -4.04 -36.66
C VAL A 1022 20.87 -5.55 -36.67
N ILE A 1023 19.84 -6.35 -36.32
CA ILE A 1023 19.97 -7.81 -36.31
C ILE A 1023 20.39 -8.37 -37.69
N PRO A 1024 19.76 -7.99 -38.82
CA PRO A 1024 20.23 -8.42 -40.14
C PRO A 1024 21.67 -8.01 -40.47
N ALA A 1025 22.09 -6.81 -40.07
CA ALA A 1025 23.45 -6.32 -40.29
C ALA A 1025 24.49 -7.13 -39.49
N VAL A 1026 24.22 -7.37 -38.20
CA VAL A 1026 25.04 -8.19 -37.31
C VAL A 1026 25.08 -9.64 -37.81
N TYR A 1027 23.93 -10.23 -38.11
CA TYR A 1027 23.81 -11.59 -38.64
C TYR A 1027 24.61 -11.75 -39.94
N GLY A 1028 24.45 -10.82 -40.88
CA GLY A 1028 25.17 -10.81 -42.14
C GLY A 1028 26.69 -10.63 -41.99
N ARG A 1029 27.16 -9.94 -40.93
CA ARG A 1029 28.59 -9.77 -40.66
C ARG A 1029 29.21 -10.99 -39.99
N VAL A 1030 28.49 -11.60 -39.04
CA VAL A 1030 28.94 -12.77 -38.28
C VAL A 1030 28.93 -14.03 -39.16
N LYS A 1031 27.80 -14.33 -39.82
CA LYS A 1031 27.68 -15.50 -40.72
C LYS A 1031 28.46 -15.33 -42.03
N GLY A 1032 28.69 -14.08 -42.45
CA GLY A 1032 29.46 -13.76 -43.66
C GLY A 1032 30.97 -13.73 -43.46
N TRP A 1033 31.49 -13.84 -42.23
CA TRP A 1033 32.92 -13.69 -41.94
C TRP A 1033 33.79 -14.81 -42.56
N ARG A 1034 33.25 -16.03 -42.65
CA ARG A 1034 33.93 -17.22 -43.21
C ARG A 1034 33.51 -17.56 -44.65
N LEU A 1035 32.65 -16.76 -45.27
CA LEU A 1035 32.20 -17.00 -46.65
C LEU A 1035 33.14 -16.33 -47.66
N PRO A 1036 33.42 -16.98 -48.80
CA PRO A 1036 34.18 -16.34 -49.87
C PRO A 1036 33.43 -15.09 -50.38
N ALA A 1037 34.18 -14.00 -50.59
CA ALA A 1037 33.70 -12.94 -51.47
C ALA A 1037 33.60 -13.56 -52.86
N ALA A 1038 32.50 -13.33 -53.58
CA ALA A 1038 32.29 -13.91 -54.90
C ALA A 1038 33.55 -13.68 -55.76
N SER A 1039 34.21 -14.76 -56.18
CA SER A 1039 35.23 -14.67 -57.22
C SER A 1039 34.52 -14.32 -58.51
N ALA A 1040 34.94 -13.25 -59.18
CA ALA A 1040 34.61 -13.01 -60.56
C ALA A 1040 35.25 -14.12 -61.42
N ALA A 1041 34.50 -15.21 -61.64
CA ALA A 1041 34.76 -16.27 -62.60
C ALA A 1041 33.43 -17.02 -62.73
N SER A 1042 32.76 -17.15 -63.87
CA SER A 1042 33.08 -16.95 -65.28
C SER A 1042 31.73 -16.82 -66.00
N GLY A 1043 31.67 -16.00 -67.05
CA GLY A 1043 30.41 -15.61 -67.72
C GLY A 1043 29.57 -16.79 -68.20
N PHE A 1044 28.32 -16.81 -67.76
CA PHE A 1044 27.13 -17.29 -68.46
C PHE A 1044 25.94 -16.71 -67.65
N VAL A 1045 24.87 -16.32 -68.34
CA VAL A 1045 23.64 -15.66 -67.84
C VAL A 1045 23.67 -14.12 -67.90
N GLU A 1046 23.61 -13.61 -69.13
CA GLU A 1046 23.18 -12.24 -69.46
C GLU A 1046 21.81 -12.24 -70.18
N GLU A 1047 21.04 -13.33 -70.07
CA GLU A 1047 19.75 -13.49 -70.78
C GLU A 1047 18.50 -13.44 -69.90
N ASP A 1048 18.60 -13.42 -68.56
CA ASP A 1048 17.43 -13.55 -67.67
C ASP A 1048 16.98 -12.23 -67.01
N GLU A 1049 17.68 -11.11 -67.25
CA GLU A 1049 17.26 -9.79 -66.76
C GLU A 1049 16.27 -9.06 -67.69
N ARG A 1050 16.12 -9.50 -68.95
CA ARG A 1050 15.15 -8.90 -69.90
C ARG A 1050 13.75 -9.53 -69.86
N SER A 1051 13.57 -10.68 -69.21
CA SER A 1051 12.28 -11.38 -69.16
C SER A 1051 11.35 -10.88 -68.05
N LEU A 1052 11.87 -10.15 -67.05
CA LEU A 1052 11.12 -9.65 -65.89
C LEU A 1052 10.58 -8.21 -66.05
N GLU A 1053 11.07 -7.43 -67.00
CA GLU A 1053 10.52 -6.09 -67.31
C GLU A 1053 9.30 -6.12 -68.24
N ALA A 1054 8.94 -7.29 -68.81
CA ALA A 1054 7.81 -7.42 -69.72
C ALA A 1054 6.50 -7.89 -69.04
N ALA A 1055 6.46 -7.96 -67.70
CA ALA A 1055 5.27 -8.36 -66.93
C ALA A 1055 5.12 -7.57 -65.62
N GLU A 1056 5.16 -6.24 -65.70
CA GLU A 1056 4.63 -5.33 -64.67
C GLU A 1056 3.17 -4.95 -64.91
#